data_AF-A0A261BBX5-F1
#
_entry.id   AF-A0A261BBX5-F1
#
_cell.length_a   1.000
_cell.length_b   1.000
_cell.length_c   1.000
_cell.angle_alpha   90.00
_cell.angle_beta   90.00
_cell.angle_gamma   90.00
#
_symmetry.space_group_name_H-M   'P 1'
#
loop_
_entity.id
_entity.type
_entity.pdbx_description
1 polymer ?
#
loop_
_entity_poly.entity_id
_entity_poly.type
_entity_poly.pdbx_seq_one_letter_code
_entity_poly.pdbx_strand_id
1 'polypeptide(L)'
;MSLLIIAFIVITVIYVLHFYWRVRQYPKGPFPLPVIGNLHQIPDGNLEMWFDDLSKIYGPCYTVWSPLPCVRRTSLKILRDFGMGRNLMEEQIVKSIQEMMVQLEKSVDKKRAEIFWPIQLCVGNVINEFLFGFHYKYDDCDRFKKFVGVVDHHLRILLGKCSLCVSAFLWLRHLPIIGELGYHRIKRNIITYQSFIEEEVEKQVEKYDGSSEPENFVHAYLQQMKQSAHPGLDMKNLCACALDFWMAGMETTSNALRWHIAYMMKYPEIQDKIRKEIFDIVGTSRLPSMSDKPSMPYTQAVIHEVQRHSNMVPFLGTHQSTHDTELLGVKIPAGTNVLAQTWSVMRNDTIFTNQLSFNPDRYLLSDGKTFDKAVLEKTIPFSLGKRSCVGEGLARMELFLIFTALIQKYEFVANGPVDMSYNFGAVLTIKPYTFKMSVLIVSFLVFITAYIVHFYWKVSKYPKGPFPLPFVGNLLQFPAENIQLYIDDLSKTYGPCFTIWTPLPSVVVTDYEHVKEVFVTQSETFTYRSHLPPEALLQPHVNTGVLLADGDNWRIQRRTSLKILRDFGLGRNLMEEQVMRSVHEMLSQLESIADKKNVDMFWPIQLCVGNVINESLFGYHYKHEDSEKFQNFVGIVDTHLRNVRNRAPLLVAAFPWMKHLPIIGELGYHFLKRNIDTYHKFIQEEVTTQIKEYDEEVEPENFLVWKPLQIPSVGTWHT
;
A
#
# COMPACT_ATOMS: atom_id res chain seq x y z
N MET A 1 33.83 -38.02 -65.36
CA MET A 1 34.10 -38.05 -63.90
C MET A 1 35.31 -37.19 -63.53
N SER A 2 36.44 -37.29 -64.24
CA SER A 2 37.68 -36.55 -63.94
C SER A 2 37.59 -35.02 -64.02
N LEU A 3 36.86 -34.45 -64.99
CA LEU A 3 36.68 -32.99 -65.13
C LEU A 3 35.85 -32.36 -64.00
N LEU A 4 34.83 -33.07 -63.50
CA LEU A 4 33.97 -32.59 -62.39
C LEU A 4 34.74 -32.58 -61.07
N ILE A 5 35.59 -33.58 -60.84
CA ILE A 5 36.45 -33.64 -59.65
C ILE A 5 37.50 -32.52 -59.70
N ILE A 6 38.13 -32.31 -60.85
CA ILE A 6 39.08 -31.20 -61.04
C ILE A 6 38.39 -29.85 -60.84
N ALA A 7 37.21 -29.64 -61.43
CA ALA A 7 36.44 -28.40 -61.25
C ALA A 7 36.05 -28.18 -59.78
N PHE A 8 35.61 -29.22 -59.07
CA PHE A 8 35.30 -29.13 -57.64
C PHE A 8 36.53 -28.76 -56.78
N ILE A 9 37.69 -29.38 -57.05
CA ILE A 9 38.94 -29.06 -56.35
C ILE A 9 39.35 -27.62 -56.64
N VAL A 10 39.31 -27.18 -57.90
CA VAL A 10 39.67 -25.80 -58.29
C VAL A 10 38.73 -24.79 -57.63
N ILE A 11 37.41 -25.00 -57.67
CA ILE A 11 36.43 -24.14 -57.01
C ILE A 11 36.67 -24.11 -55.49
N THR A 12 36.97 -25.25 -54.88
CA THR A 12 37.25 -25.33 -53.43
C THR A 12 38.53 -24.57 -53.06
N VAL A 13 39.60 -24.72 -53.84
CA VAL A 13 40.85 -23.98 -53.62
C VAL A 13 40.64 -22.48 -53.80
N ILE A 14 39.93 -22.06 -54.85
CA ILE A 14 39.58 -20.65 -55.08
C ILE A 14 38.74 -20.12 -53.91
N TYR A 15 37.74 -20.88 -53.45
CA TYR A 15 36.91 -20.50 -52.30
C TYR A 15 37.74 -20.34 -51.03
N VAL A 16 38.63 -21.29 -50.71
CA VAL A 16 39.49 -21.25 -49.52
C VAL A 16 40.46 -20.07 -49.59
N LEU A 17 41.08 -19.83 -50.74
CA LEU A 17 41.96 -18.68 -50.95
C LEU A 17 41.20 -17.35 -50.81
N HIS A 18 40.03 -17.25 -51.43
CA HIS A 18 39.17 -16.07 -51.32
C HIS A 18 38.69 -15.84 -49.89
N PHE A 19 38.31 -16.91 -49.18
CA PHE A 19 37.92 -16.87 -47.78
C PHE A 19 39.05 -16.29 -46.91
N TYR A 20 40.26 -16.84 -46.98
CA TYR A 20 41.38 -16.33 -46.18
C TYR A 20 41.88 -14.95 -46.63
N TRP A 21 41.73 -14.61 -47.91
CA TRP A 21 41.95 -13.23 -48.37
C TRP A 21 40.97 -12.26 -47.71
N ARG A 22 39.69 -12.63 -47.60
CA ARG A 22 38.68 -11.87 -46.88
C ARG A 22 39.00 -11.78 -45.39
N VAL A 23 39.40 -12.88 -44.75
CA VAL A 23 39.79 -12.94 -43.33
C VAL A 23 40.87 -11.91 -43.00
N ARG A 24 41.86 -11.71 -43.89
CA ARG A 24 42.95 -10.74 -43.70
C ARG A 24 42.52 -9.27 -43.71
N GLN A 25 41.32 -8.95 -44.20
CA GLN A 25 40.83 -7.57 -44.27
C GLN A 25 40.16 -7.10 -42.97
N TYR A 26 39.82 -8.03 -42.08
CA TYR A 26 39.12 -7.75 -40.84
C TYR A 26 40.10 -7.66 -39.65
N PRO A 27 39.69 -7.07 -38.51
CA PRO A 27 40.46 -7.12 -37.28
C PRO A 27 40.93 -8.54 -36.94
N LYS A 28 42.13 -8.67 -36.36
CA LYS A 28 42.70 -9.96 -35.95
C LYS A 28 41.73 -10.72 -35.05
N GLY A 29 41.80 -12.04 -35.05
CA GLY A 29 40.93 -12.87 -34.22
C GLY A 29 41.33 -14.33 -34.27
N PRO A 30 40.60 -15.21 -33.57
CA PRO A 30 40.88 -16.63 -33.55
C PRO A 30 40.79 -17.24 -34.95
N PHE A 31 41.67 -18.19 -35.25
CA PHE A 31 41.79 -18.77 -36.58
C PHE A 31 40.48 -19.46 -37.02
N PRO A 32 39.83 -19.01 -38.11
CA PRO A 32 38.57 -19.56 -38.57
C PRO A 32 38.78 -20.70 -39.57
N LEU A 33 37.91 -21.72 -39.53
CA LEU A 33 37.90 -22.79 -40.54
C LEU A 33 36.95 -22.41 -41.70
N PRO A 34 37.26 -22.79 -42.95
CA PRO A 34 36.34 -22.58 -44.07
C PRO A 34 34.97 -23.22 -43.77
N VAL A 35 33.89 -22.60 -44.25
CA VAL A 35 32.49 -23.03 -44.06
C VAL A 35 31.95 -22.87 -42.63
N ILE A 36 32.65 -23.36 -41.59
CA ILE A 36 32.15 -23.36 -40.20
C ILE A 36 32.65 -22.18 -39.35
N GLY A 37 33.63 -21.41 -39.84
CA GLY A 37 34.21 -20.29 -39.12
C GLY A 37 34.82 -20.72 -37.78
N ASN A 38 34.51 -19.98 -36.73
CA ASN A 38 34.97 -20.24 -35.36
C ASN A 38 33.98 -21.06 -34.52
N LEU A 39 32.91 -21.63 -35.09
CA LEU A 39 31.91 -22.41 -34.34
C LEU A 39 32.53 -23.56 -33.51
N HIS A 40 33.61 -24.16 -34.01
CA HIS A 40 34.36 -25.24 -33.36
C HIS A 40 35.11 -24.83 -32.09
N GLN A 41 35.33 -23.53 -31.86
CA GLN A 41 36.03 -22.98 -30.70
C GLN A 41 35.08 -22.48 -29.61
N ILE A 42 33.77 -22.43 -29.90
CA ILE A 42 32.76 -21.89 -28.98
C ILE A 42 32.52 -22.90 -27.84
N PRO A 43 32.70 -22.50 -26.56
CA PRO A 43 32.50 -23.40 -25.42
C PRO A 43 31.03 -23.72 -25.16
N ASP A 44 30.78 -24.76 -24.36
CA ASP A 44 29.46 -25.05 -23.79
C ASP A 44 29.20 -24.13 -22.59
N GLY A 45 28.58 -22.97 -22.84
CA GLY A 45 28.32 -21.96 -21.81
C GLY A 45 29.51 -21.05 -21.52
N ASN A 46 29.32 -20.08 -20.62
CA ASN A 46 30.31 -19.04 -20.28
C ASN A 46 30.87 -18.30 -21.50
N LEU A 47 30.02 -18.05 -22.49
CA LEU A 47 30.41 -17.43 -23.75
C LEU A 47 31.01 -16.03 -23.50
N GLU A 48 30.49 -15.32 -22.51
CA GLU A 48 30.95 -14.01 -22.05
C GLU A 48 32.40 -14.03 -21.57
N MET A 49 32.80 -15.10 -20.87
CA MET A 49 34.19 -15.27 -20.43
C MET A 49 35.11 -15.58 -21.61
N TRP A 50 34.66 -16.42 -22.55
CA TRP A 50 35.44 -16.77 -23.74
C TRP A 50 35.73 -15.54 -24.60
N PHE A 51 34.72 -14.72 -24.87
CA PHE A 51 34.92 -13.46 -25.58
C PHE A 51 35.79 -12.46 -24.77
N ASP A 52 35.65 -12.43 -23.44
CA ASP A 52 36.52 -11.62 -22.60
C ASP A 52 38.00 -12.04 -22.72
N ASP A 53 38.27 -13.33 -22.74
CA ASP A 53 39.63 -13.87 -22.91
C ASP A 53 40.20 -13.58 -24.30
N LEU A 54 39.36 -13.63 -25.36
CA LEU A 54 39.76 -13.19 -26.69
C LEU A 54 40.14 -11.70 -26.70
N SER A 55 39.44 -10.85 -25.95
CA SER A 55 39.78 -9.42 -25.87
C SER A 55 41.17 -9.17 -25.26
N LYS A 56 41.58 -10.02 -24.30
CA LYS A 56 42.92 -9.96 -23.70
C LYS A 56 44.02 -10.40 -24.67
N ILE A 57 43.71 -11.31 -25.59
CA ILE A 57 44.66 -11.85 -26.56
C ILE A 57 44.77 -10.96 -27.81
N TYR A 58 43.65 -10.52 -28.37
CA TYR A 58 43.59 -9.83 -29.66
C TYR A 58 43.38 -8.31 -29.55
N GLY A 59 43.14 -7.80 -28.33
CA GLY A 59 42.88 -6.40 -28.06
C GLY A 59 41.38 -6.04 -28.08
N PRO A 60 41.03 -4.74 -28.01
CA PRO A 60 39.65 -4.28 -27.84
C PRO A 60 38.75 -4.48 -29.06
N CYS A 61 39.31 -4.81 -30.23
CA CYS A 61 38.56 -5.07 -31.45
C CYS A 61 39.14 -6.28 -32.17
N TYR A 62 38.33 -7.32 -32.30
CA TYR A 62 38.71 -8.58 -32.93
C TYR A 62 37.53 -9.19 -33.69
N THR A 63 37.83 -10.09 -34.62
CA THR A 63 36.81 -10.72 -35.47
C THR A 63 36.61 -12.19 -35.14
N VAL A 64 35.36 -12.58 -34.94
CA VAL A 64 34.93 -13.99 -34.86
C VAL A 64 34.07 -14.30 -36.08
N TRP A 65 34.54 -15.22 -36.91
CA TRP A 65 33.88 -15.64 -38.14
C TRP A 65 32.75 -16.62 -37.84
N SER A 66 31.57 -16.31 -38.35
CA SER A 66 30.39 -17.16 -38.25
C SER A 66 29.68 -17.27 -39.61
N PRO A 67 29.15 -18.45 -39.98
CA PRO A 67 28.40 -18.64 -41.23
C PRO A 67 26.96 -18.08 -41.20
N LEU A 68 26.54 -17.44 -40.10
CA LEU A 68 25.16 -16.96 -39.91
C LEU A 68 24.77 -15.82 -40.89
N PRO A 69 23.70 -15.97 -41.69
CA PRO A 69 23.13 -14.87 -42.45
C PRO A 69 22.30 -13.91 -41.58
N CYS A 70 22.26 -12.64 -41.97
CA CYS A 70 21.52 -11.58 -41.27
C CYS A 70 20.00 -11.71 -41.47
N VAL A 71 19.24 -11.70 -40.37
CA VAL A 71 17.77 -11.51 -40.41
C VAL A 71 17.45 -10.12 -39.87
N ARG A 72 16.88 -9.26 -40.71
CA ARG A 72 16.43 -7.90 -40.35
C ARG A 72 15.07 -7.94 -39.68
N ARG A 73 14.90 -7.20 -38.57
CA ARG A 73 13.60 -6.66 -38.13
C ARG A 73 13.76 -5.26 -37.53
N THR A 74 12.76 -4.41 -37.78
CA THR A 74 12.74 -2.98 -37.48
C THR A 74 11.36 -2.58 -36.98
N SER A 75 11.26 -1.94 -35.80
CA SER A 75 10.31 -0.84 -35.55
C SER A 75 10.65 -0.14 -34.23
N LEU A 76 10.72 1.21 -34.19
CA LEU A 76 10.58 2.04 -32.97
C LEU A 76 10.17 3.47 -33.36
N LYS A 77 8.94 3.89 -33.00
CA LYS A 77 8.57 5.32 -32.86
C LYS A 77 7.42 5.59 -31.85
N ILE A 78 6.64 4.59 -31.42
CA ILE A 78 5.35 4.85 -30.73
C ILE A 78 5.48 5.10 -29.21
N LEU A 79 6.57 4.66 -28.57
CA LEU A 79 6.75 4.82 -27.11
C LEU A 79 7.00 6.26 -26.63
N ARG A 80 7.28 7.22 -27.54
CA ARG A 80 7.55 8.62 -27.15
C ARG A 80 6.31 9.52 -27.19
N ASP A 81 5.31 9.13 -27.98
CA ASP A 81 4.09 9.91 -28.21
C ASP A 81 2.95 9.43 -27.29
N PHE A 82 3.02 8.20 -26.79
CA PHE A 82 2.19 7.77 -25.65
C PHE A 82 2.79 8.27 -24.35
N GLY A 83 2.09 9.20 -23.70
CA GLY A 83 2.53 9.84 -22.47
C GLY A 83 2.80 8.81 -21.37
N MET A 84 4.08 8.48 -21.15
CA MET A 84 4.56 8.03 -19.84
C MET A 84 4.41 9.20 -18.87
N GLY A 85 3.17 9.48 -18.47
CA GLY A 85 2.90 10.26 -17.27
C GLY A 85 3.58 9.52 -16.13
N ARG A 86 4.71 10.06 -15.63
CA ARG A 86 5.53 9.39 -14.60
C ARG A 86 4.68 8.95 -13.41
N ASN A 87 3.66 9.75 -13.07
CA ASN A 87 2.73 9.47 -11.98
C ASN A 87 1.83 8.26 -12.24
N LEU A 88 1.29 8.10 -13.46
CA LEU A 88 0.40 6.97 -13.79
C LEU A 88 1.16 5.63 -13.71
N MET A 89 2.36 5.58 -14.27
CA MET A 89 3.20 4.38 -14.20
C MET A 89 3.62 4.07 -12.77
N GLU A 90 3.96 5.09 -11.99
CA GLU A 90 4.26 4.92 -10.56
C GLU A 90 3.07 4.36 -9.78
N GLU A 91 1.86 4.88 -9.99
CA GLU A 91 0.64 4.38 -9.36
C GLU A 91 0.37 2.91 -9.71
N GLN A 92 0.54 2.52 -10.98
CA GLN A 92 0.39 1.12 -11.42
C GLN A 92 1.42 0.19 -10.76
N ILE A 93 2.68 0.65 -10.65
CA ILE A 93 3.74 -0.11 -9.97
C ILE A 93 3.43 -0.23 -8.48
N VAL A 94 3.02 0.85 -7.81
CA VAL A 94 2.68 0.84 -6.38
C VAL A 94 1.49 -0.07 -6.10
N LYS A 95 0.45 -0.05 -6.92
CA LYS A 95 -0.69 -0.98 -6.85
C LYS A 95 -0.20 -2.43 -6.95
N SER A 96 0.62 -2.74 -7.95
CA SER A 96 1.21 -4.08 -8.14
C SER A 96 2.08 -4.51 -6.94
N ILE A 97 2.81 -3.58 -6.33
CA ILE A 97 3.59 -3.83 -5.11
C ILE A 97 2.66 -4.16 -3.94
N GLN A 98 1.60 -3.38 -3.72
CA GLN A 98 0.67 -3.61 -2.61
C GLN A 98 0.03 -5.00 -2.70
N GLU A 99 -0.41 -5.41 -3.88
CA GLU A 99 -0.95 -6.75 -4.11
C GLU A 99 0.10 -7.84 -3.83
N MET A 100 1.33 -7.67 -4.33
CA MET A 100 2.44 -8.57 -4.04
C MET A 100 2.70 -8.69 -2.53
N MET A 101 2.68 -7.58 -1.79
CA MET A 101 2.90 -7.56 -0.33
C MET A 101 1.82 -8.34 0.42
N VAL A 102 0.54 -8.14 0.05
CA VAL A 102 -0.58 -8.89 0.65
C VAL A 102 -0.42 -10.39 0.40
N GLN A 103 0.04 -10.79 -0.78
CA GLN A 103 0.25 -12.20 -1.10
C GLN A 103 1.44 -12.79 -0.37
N LEU A 104 2.53 -12.02 -0.21
CA LEU A 104 3.65 -12.43 0.62
C LEU A 104 3.17 -12.67 2.05
N GLU A 105 2.46 -11.71 2.66
CA GLU A 105 1.93 -11.87 4.03
C GLU A 105 1.04 -13.12 4.21
N LYS A 106 0.23 -13.48 3.22
CA LYS A 106 -0.62 -14.69 3.24
C LYS A 106 0.15 -15.99 3.03
N SER A 107 1.16 -15.99 2.17
CA SER A 107 1.89 -17.19 1.73
C SER A 107 3.08 -17.55 2.61
N VAL A 108 3.45 -16.70 3.57
CA VAL A 108 4.63 -16.93 4.42
C VAL A 108 4.39 -18.08 5.42
N ASP A 109 4.76 -19.31 5.03
CA ASP A 109 5.44 -20.20 5.96
C ASP A 109 6.84 -19.59 6.21
N LYS A 110 7.02 -18.95 7.37
CA LYS A 110 8.21 -18.12 7.74
C LYS A 110 9.54 -18.86 7.66
N LYS A 111 9.51 -20.18 7.39
CA LYS A 111 10.69 -21.04 7.30
C LYS A 111 11.17 -21.32 5.87
N ARG A 112 10.32 -21.20 4.83
CA ARG A 112 10.66 -21.43 3.41
C ARG A 112 9.75 -20.62 2.49
N ALA A 113 10.08 -19.35 2.26
CA ALA A 113 9.34 -18.52 1.31
C ALA A 113 9.98 -18.55 -0.08
N GLU A 114 9.17 -18.76 -1.12
CA GLU A 114 9.57 -18.59 -2.52
C GLU A 114 9.03 -17.24 -3.03
N ILE A 115 9.88 -16.20 -3.04
CA ILE A 115 9.49 -14.83 -3.42
C ILE A 115 9.43 -14.61 -4.94
N PHE A 116 9.95 -15.56 -5.72
CA PHE A 116 10.20 -15.36 -7.14
C PHE A 116 8.94 -15.20 -7.97
N TRP A 117 7.93 -16.03 -7.70
CA TRP A 117 6.67 -15.97 -8.41
C TRP A 117 5.88 -14.68 -8.10
N PRO A 118 5.75 -14.25 -6.83
CA PRO A 118 5.17 -12.95 -6.49
C PRO A 118 5.84 -11.76 -7.22
N ILE A 119 7.18 -11.74 -7.31
CA ILE A 119 7.91 -10.69 -8.04
C ILE A 119 7.63 -10.74 -9.54
N GLN A 120 7.64 -11.94 -10.13
CA GLN A 120 7.32 -12.10 -11.55
C GLN A 120 5.89 -11.64 -11.83
N LEU A 121 4.92 -12.02 -11.01
CA LEU A 121 3.54 -11.56 -11.18
C LEU A 121 3.44 -10.03 -11.06
N CYS A 122 4.13 -9.43 -10.09
CA CYS A 122 4.17 -7.98 -9.90
C CYS A 122 4.67 -7.24 -11.16
N VAL A 123 5.85 -7.61 -11.66
CA VAL A 123 6.44 -7.03 -12.88
C VAL A 123 5.58 -7.35 -14.12
N GLY A 124 5.08 -8.58 -14.19
CA GLY A 124 4.21 -9.05 -15.27
C GLY A 124 2.92 -8.26 -15.38
N ASN A 125 2.33 -7.90 -14.24
CA ASN A 125 1.13 -7.09 -14.21
C ASN A 125 1.39 -5.63 -14.56
N VAL A 126 2.55 -5.06 -14.20
CA VAL A 126 2.93 -3.71 -14.68
C VAL A 126 2.96 -3.67 -16.21
N ILE A 127 3.60 -4.66 -16.85
CA ILE A 127 3.66 -4.68 -18.32
C ILE A 127 2.33 -5.06 -18.97
N ASN A 128 1.52 -5.92 -18.34
CA ASN A 128 0.18 -6.26 -18.86
C ASN A 128 -0.78 -5.06 -18.77
N GLU A 129 -0.73 -4.29 -17.68
CA GLU A 129 -1.57 -3.11 -17.52
C GLU A 129 -1.13 -2.00 -18.51
N PHE A 130 0.19 -1.83 -18.71
CA PHE A 130 0.72 -0.94 -19.74
C PHE A 130 0.32 -1.35 -21.17
N LEU A 131 0.43 -2.64 -21.53
CA LEU A 131 0.19 -3.11 -22.89
C LEU A 131 -1.30 -3.29 -23.20
N PHE A 132 -2.03 -3.90 -22.28
CA PHE A 132 -3.37 -4.43 -22.50
C PHE A 132 -4.42 -3.90 -21.50
N GLY A 133 -4.03 -3.10 -20.51
CA GLY A 133 -4.96 -2.54 -19.53
C GLY A 133 -5.58 -3.55 -18.56
N PHE A 134 -4.94 -4.72 -18.33
CA PHE A 134 -5.45 -5.71 -17.38
C PHE A 134 -4.38 -6.22 -16.40
N HIS A 135 -4.86 -6.82 -15.31
CA HIS A 135 -4.06 -7.33 -14.20
C HIS A 135 -4.46 -8.77 -13.85
N TYR A 136 -3.50 -9.67 -13.61
CA TYR A 136 -3.78 -11.02 -13.12
C TYR A 136 -3.85 -11.05 -11.59
N LYS A 137 -4.88 -11.71 -11.04
CA LYS A 137 -4.93 -12.04 -9.61
C LYS A 137 -3.99 -13.21 -9.31
N TYR A 138 -3.41 -13.23 -8.12
CA TYR A 138 -2.48 -14.30 -7.72
C TYR A 138 -3.09 -15.71 -7.78
N ASP A 139 -4.36 -15.85 -7.38
CA ASP A 139 -5.07 -17.13 -7.37
C ASP A 139 -5.57 -17.56 -8.77
N ASP A 140 -5.51 -16.66 -9.76
CA ASP A 140 -6.00 -16.87 -11.14
C ASP A 140 -4.94 -16.43 -12.15
N CYS A 141 -3.74 -17.02 -12.05
CA CYS A 141 -2.61 -16.70 -12.91
C CYS A 141 -1.97 -17.94 -13.58
N ASP A 142 -2.63 -19.09 -13.61
CA ASP A 142 -2.02 -20.32 -14.16
C ASP A 142 -1.75 -20.25 -15.66
N ARG A 143 -2.63 -19.59 -16.42
CA ARG A 143 -2.39 -19.27 -17.85
C ARG A 143 -1.14 -18.41 -18.00
N PHE A 144 -0.97 -17.42 -17.12
CA PHE A 144 0.19 -16.53 -17.09
C PHE A 144 1.48 -17.27 -16.69
N LYS A 145 1.46 -18.10 -15.64
CA LYS A 145 2.58 -18.97 -15.25
C LYS A 145 3.09 -19.80 -16.40
N LYS A 146 2.18 -20.45 -17.13
CA LYS A 146 2.54 -21.30 -18.28
C LYS A 146 3.19 -20.47 -19.38
N PHE A 147 2.67 -19.29 -19.68
CA PHE A 147 3.23 -18.37 -20.66
C PHE A 147 4.64 -17.91 -20.30
N VAL A 148 4.84 -17.42 -19.06
CA VAL A 148 6.16 -17.04 -18.54
C VAL A 148 7.14 -18.21 -18.58
N GLY A 149 6.72 -19.42 -18.18
CA GLY A 149 7.56 -20.61 -18.22
C GLY A 149 8.03 -20.99 -19.62
N VAL A 150 7.19 -20.80 -20.65
CA VAL A 150 7.59 -21.02 -22.06
C VAL A 150 8.62 -19.98 -22.52
N VAL A 151 8.50 -18.74 -22.05
CA VAL A 151 9.42 -17.64 -22.39
C VAL A 151 10.78 -17.82 -21.72
N ASP A 152 10.83 -18.09 -20.40
CA ASP A 152 12.08 -18.43 -19.69
C ASP A 152 12.77 -19.63 -20.35
N HIS A 153 12.01 -20.68 -20.70
CA HIS A 153 12.58 -21.82 -21.40
C HIS A 153 13.17 -21.45 -22.77
N HIS A 154 12.48 -20.59 -23.54
CA HIS A 154 12.99 -20.09 -24.82
C HIS A 154 14.32 -19.33 -24.65
N LEU A 155 14.40 -18.40 -23.69
CA LEU A 155 15.60 -17.57 -23.47
C LEU A 155 16.83 -18.39 -23.07
N ARG A 156 16.64 -19.50 -22.34
CA ARG A 156 17.73 -20.43 -21.97
C ARG A 156 18.29 -21.19 -23.16
N ILE A 157 17.45 -21.61 -24.10
CA ILE A 157 17.87 -22.45 -25.23
C ILE A 157 18.28 -21.66 -26.48
N LEU A 158 17.89 -20.38 -26.58
CA LEU A 158 18.09 -19.54 -27.76
C LEU A 158 19.56 -19.48 -28.20
N LEU A 159 20.48 -19.30 -27.26
CA LEU A 159 21.93 -19.25 -27.51
C LEU A 159 22.64 -20.60 -27.30
N GLY A 160 21.89 -21.70 -27.21
CA GLY A 160 22.47 -23.03 -27.08
C GLY A 160 23.17 -23.50 -28.36
N LYS A 161 24.16 -24.41 -28.25
CA LYS A 161 24.93 -24.90 -29.40
C LYS A 161 24.07 -25.47 -30.53
N CYS A 162 23.04 -26.25 -30.21
CA CYS A 162 22.13 -26.80 -31.22
C CYS A 162 21.40 -25.69 -31.99
N SER A 163 20.95 -24.63 -31.30
CA SER A 163 20.30 -23.46 -31.91
C SER A 163 21.26 -22.70 -32.83
N LEU A 164 22.49 -22.44 -32.36
CA LEU A 164 23.53 -21.79 -33.15
C LEU A 164 23.93 -22.63 -34.38
N CYS A 165 24.02 -23.95 -34.24
CA CYS A 165 24.32 -24.87 -35.34
C CYS A 165 23.22 -24.88 -36.39
N VAL A 166 21.94 -24.99 -36.00
CA VAL A 166 20.82 -24.97 -36.95
C VAL A 166 20.69 -23.60 -37.63
N SER A 167 20.99 -22.52 -36.91
CA SER A 167 21.02 -21.17 -37.49
C SER A 167 22.16 -21.01 -38.50
N ALA A 168 23.32 -21.61 -38.23
CA ALA A 168 24.48 -21.63 -39.13
C ALA A 168 24.25 -22.49 -40.38
N PHE A 169 23.56 -23.62 -40.20
CA PHE A 169 23.32 -24.60 -41.24
C PHE A 169 21.85 -25.01 -41.25
N LEU A 170 21.05 -24.26 -42.01
CA LEU A 170 19.60 -24.42 -42.06
C LEU A 170 19.13 -25.85 -42.38
N TRP A 171 19.94 -26.65 -43.08
CA TRP A 171 19.62 -28.05 -43.39
C TRP A 171 19.61 -28.96 -42.15
N LEU A 172 20.34 -28.62 -41.08
CA LEU A 172 20.37 -29.38 -39.83
C LEU A 172 19.00 -29.45 -39.13
N ARG A 173 18.08 -28.54 -39.46
CA ARG A 173 16.70 -28.58 -38.95
C ARG A 173 15.95 -29.86 -39.33
N HIS A 174 16.39 -30.55 -40.38
CA HIS A 174 15.76 -31.80 -40.84
C HIS A 174 16.28 -33.04 -40.10
N LEU A 175 17.33 -32.92 -39.28
CA LEU A 175 17.83 -34.02 -38.47
C LEU A 175 16.95 -34.21 -37.22
N PRO A 176 16.59 -35.43 -36.81
CA PRO A 176 15.59 -35.66 -35.76
C PRO A 176 15.97 -35.01 -34.41
N ILE A 177 17.18 -35.27 -33.90
CA ILE A 177 17.60 -34.79 -32.58
C ILE A 177 18.04 -33.33 -32.64
N ILE A 178 18.90 -32.98 -33.62
CA ILE A 178 19.46 -31.63 -33.74
C ILE A 178 18.38 -30.62 -34.14
N GLY A 179 17.50 -30.99 -35.08
CA GLY A 179 16.36 -30.16 -35.49
C GLY A 179 15.34 -29.99 -34.38
N GLU A 180 15.07 -31.03 -33.57
CA GLU A 180 14.17 -30.90 -32.42
C GLU A 180 14.72 -29.94 -31.36
N LEU A 181 15.99 -30.11 -30.96
CA LEU A 181 16.63 -29.28 -29.95
C LEU A 181 16.93 -27.85 -30.43
N GLY A 182 17.29 -27.68 -31.70
CA GLY A 182 17.78 -26.41 -32.26
C GLY A 182 16.73 -25.58 -33.01
N TYR A 183 15.58 -26.15 -33.40
CA TYR A 183 14.56 -25.42 -34.19
C TYR A 183 13.12 -25.74 -33.83
N HIS A 184 12.67 -26.99 -33.85
CA HIS A 184 11.25 -27.31 -33.69
C HIS A 184 10.72 -26.96 -32.30
N ARG A 185 11.50 -27.20 -31.24
CA ARG A 185 11.16 -26.77 -29.89
C ARG A 185 11.07 -25.25 -29.78
N ILE A 186 12.07 -24.53 -30.31
CA ILE A 186 12.08 -23.07 -30.33
C ILE A 186 10.82 -22.58 -31.05
N LYS A 187 10.57 -23.06 -32.27
CA LYS A 187 9.39 -22.71 -33.08
C LYS A 187 8.08 -22.94 -32.33
N ARG A 188 7.92 -24.04 -31.60
CA ARG A 188 6.73 -24.30 -30.77
C ARG A 188 6.56 -23.27 -29.66
N ASN A 189 7.64 -22.90 -28.98
CA ASN A 189 7.61 -21.82 -28.00
C ASN A 189 7.20 -20.50 -28.67
N ILE A 190 7.79 -20.17 -29.84
CA ILE A 190 7.45 -18.96 -30.60
C ILE A 190 5.96 -18.88 -30.88
N ILE A 191 5.40 -19.95 -31.46
CA ILE A 191 3.97 -19.99 -31.80
C ILE A 191 3.12 -19.82 -30.54
N THR A 192 3.50 -20.46 -29.43
CA THR A 192 2.73 -20.43 -28.18
C THR A 192 2.68 -19.02 -27.58
N TYR A 193 3.81 -18.30 -27.55
CA TYR A 193 3.80 -16.95 -27.00
C TYR A 193 3.27 -15.91 -27.98
N GLN A 194 3.38 -16.13 -29.29
CA GLN A 194 2.78 -15.26 -30.31
C GLN A 194 1.26 -15.34 -30.23
N SER A 195 0.69 -16.55 -30.17
CA SER A 195 -0.76 -16.72 -30.08
C SER A 195 -1.33 -16.08 -28.81
N PHE A 196 -0.61 -16.18 -27.69
CA PHE A 196 -1.02 -15.51 -26.45
C PHE A 196 -1.12 -13.99 -26.62
N ILE A 197 -0.10 -13.35 -27.22
CA ILE A 197 -0.12 -11.90 -27.44
C ILE A 197 -1.19 -11.50 -28.46
N GLU A 198 -1.33 -12.26 -29.55
CA GLU A 198 -2.36 -12.01 -30.57
C GLU A 198 -3.77 -12.07 -29.94
N GLU A 199 -4.06 -13.09 -29.12
CA GLU A 199 -5.33 -13.20 -28.39
C GLU A 199 -5.60 -12.00 -27.47
N GLU A 200 -4.58 -11.48 -26.78
CA GLU A 200 -4.76 -10.31 -25.90
C GLU A 200 -4.90 -9.00 -26.70
N VAL A 201 -4.17 -8.85 -27.82
CA VAL A 201 -4.34 -7.70 -28.72
C VAL A 201 -5.74 -7.68 -29.32
N GLU A 202 -6.24 -8.82 -29.82
CA GLU A 202 -7.58 -8.94 -30.41
C GLU A 202 -8.67 -8.49 -29.42
N LYS A 203 -8.61 -8.94 -28.16
CA LYS A 203 -9.55 -8.52 -27.11
C LYS A 203 -9.56 -7.00 -26.87
N GLN A 204 -8.42 -6.33 -27.01
CA GLN A 204 -8.35 -4.87 -26.83
C GLN A 204 -8.83 -4.13 -28.08
N VAL A 205 -8.53 -4.67 -29.27
CA VAL A 205 -9.04 -4.13 -30.54
C VAL A 205 -10.58 -4.16 -30.56
N GLU A 206 -11.21 -5.22 -30.06
CA GLU A 206 -12.68 -5.33 -29.97
C GLU A 206 -13.32 -4.30 -29.02
N LYS A 207 -12.58 -3.85 -28.00
CA LYS A 207 -13.07 -2.91 -26.97
C LYS A 207 -12.87 -1.44 -27.32
N TYR A 208 -12.00 -1.13 -28.28
CA TYR A 208 -11.58 0.25 -28.56
C TYR A 208 -12.07 0.73 -29.92
N ASP A 209 -12.92 1.75 -29.90
CA ASP A 209 -13.49 2.36 -31.10
C ASP A 209 -12.55 3.35 -31.81
N GLY A 210 -11.46 3.75 -31.15
CA GLY A 210 -10.50 4.75 -31.63
C GLY A 210 -10.95 6.20 -31.54
N SER A 211 -12.04 6.48 -30.82
CA SER A 211 -12.54 7.85 -30.58
C SER A 211 -12.20 8.38 -29.19
N SER A 212 -12.09 7.47 -28.21
CA SER A 212 -11.80 7.75 -26.80
C SER A 212 -10.30 7.91 -26.52
N GLU A 213 -9.99 8.55 -25.39
CA GLU A 213 -8.61 8.63 -24.88
C GLU A 213 -8.04 7.21 -24.70
N PRO A 214 -6.86 6.93 -25.26
CA PRO A 214 -6.25 5.60 -25.19
C PRO A 214 -5.80 5.26 -23.75
N GLU A 215 -6.27 4.13 -23.24
CA GLU A 215 -5.98 3.66 -21.88
C GLU A 215 -4.72 2.78 -21.77
N ASN A 216 -4.29 2.18 -22.89
CA ASN A 216 -3.16 1.26 -22.96
C ASN A 216 -2.41 1.38 -24.30
N PHE A 217 -1.27 0.72 -24.41
CA PHE A 217 -0.44 0.75 -25.61
C PHE A 217 -1.17 0.29 -26.88
N VAL A 218 -2.02 -0.75 -26.79
CA VAL A 218 -2.78 -1.22 -27.96
C VAL A 218 -3.73 -0.14 -28.47
N HIS A 219 -4.47 0.52 -27.58
CA HIS A 219 -5.37 1.64 -27.94
C HIS A 219 -4.58 2.78 -28.60
N ALA A 220 -3.43 3.14 -28.01
CA ALA A 220 -2.51 4.15 -28.55
C ALA A 220 -2.07 3.84 -29.98
N TYR A 221 -1.64 2.60 -30.20
CA TYR A 221 -1.11 2.16 -31.47
C TYR A 221 -2.21 2.20 -32.53
N LEU A 222 -3.43 1.74 -32.19
CA LEU A 222 -4.59 1.79 -33.08
C LEU A 222 -4.95 3.22 -33.46
N GLN A 223 -4.89 4.16 -32.51
CA GLN A 223 -5.11 5.57 -32.78
C GLN A 223 -4.05 6.13 -33.74
N GLN A 224 -2.77 5.81 -33.51
CA GLN A 224 -1.67 6.24 -34.37
C GLN A 224 -1.73 5.62 -35.78
N MET A 225 -2.19 4.37 -35.89
CA MET A 225 -2.46 3.71 -37.16
C MET A 225 -3.49 4.50 -37.98
N LYS A 226 -4.59 4.92 -37.34
CA LYS A 226 -5.64 5.73 -37.98
C LYS A 226 -5.12 7.12 -38.39
N GLN A 227 -4.34 7.79 -37.54
CA GLN A 227 -3.88 9.16 -37.77
C GLN A 227 -2.79 9.27 -38.85
N SER A 228 -1.80 8.37 -38.84
CA SER A 228 -0.62 8.51 -39.71
C SER A 228 -0.77 7.85 -41.08
N ALA A 229 -1.68 6.87 -41.22
CA ALA A 229 -1.86 6.03 -42.40
C ALA A 229 -0.55 5.45 -42.98
N HIS A 230 0.50 5.33 -42.16
CA HIS A 230 1.80 4.84 -42.61
C HIS A 230 1.74 3.31 -42.81
N PRO A 231 2.21 2.75 -43.94
CA PRO A 231 2.05 1.33 -44.25
C PRO A 231 2.79 0.39 -43.28
N GLY A 232 3.78 0.91 -42.55
CA GLY A 232 4.48 0.18 -41.48
C GLY A 232 3.76 0.18 -40.12
N LEU A 233 2.66 0.91 -39.96
CA LEU A 233 1.81 0.84 -38.78
C LEU A 233 0.59 -0.03 -39.11
N ASP A 234 0.75 -1.33 -38.92
CA ASP A 234 -0.26 -2.35 -39.18
C ASP A 234 -0.44 -3.28 -37.97
N MET A 235 -1.47 -4.14 -38.03
CA MET A 235 -1.77 -5.10 -36.96
C MET A 235 -0.62 -6.06 -36.69
N LYS A 236 0.13 -6.44 -37.74
CA LYS A 236 1.28 -7.34 -37.61
C LYS A 236 2.40 -6.70 -36.78
N ASN A 237 2.72 -5.44 -37.04
CA ASN A 237 3.71 -4.72 -36.26
C ASN A 237 3.21 -4.37 -34.86
N LEU A 238 1.90 -4.16 -34.66
CA LEU A 238 1.31 -4.02 -33.33
C LEU A 238 1.55 -5.26 -32.48
N CYS A 239 1.14 -6.45 -32.96
CA CYS A 239 1.37 -7.71 -32.23
C CYS A 239 2.86 -7.96 -31.99
N ALA A 240 3.73 -7.67 -32.96
CA ALA A 240 5.17 -7.79 -32.80
C ALA A 240 5.73 -6.83 -31.73
N CYS A 241 5.31 -5.56 -31.73
CA CYS A 241 5.74 -4.59 -30.73
C CYS A 241 5.25 -4.97 -29.33
N ALA A 242 3.99 -5.41 -29.20
CA ALA A 242 3.43 -5.85 -27.93
C ALA A 242 4.21 -7.05 -27.37
N LEU A 243 4.54 -8.03 -28.22
CA LEU A 243 5.37 -9.17 -27.84
C LEU A 243 6.80 -8.76 -27.43
N ASP A 244 7.44 -7.89 -28.22
CA ASP A 244 8.80 -7.39 -27.94
C ASP A 244 8.85 -6.65 -26.60
N PHE A 245 7.88 -5.78 -26.32
CA PHE A 245 7.79 -5.06 -25.05
C PHE A 245 7.46 -5.97 -23.88
N TRP A 246 6.55 -6.93 -24.07
CA TRP A 246 6.22 -7.88 -23.03
C TRP A 246 7.43 -8.73 -22.64
N MET A 247 8.11 -9.35 -23.61
CA MET A 247 9.29 -10.18 -23.34
C MET A 247 10.43 -9.38 -22.72
N ALA A 248 10.70 -8.17 -23.25
CA ALA A 248 11.79 -7.33 -22.75
C ALA A 248 11.51 -6.80 -21.35
N GLY A 249 10.29 -6.30 -21.08
CA GLY A 249 9.93 -5.70 -19.79
C GLY A 249 9.78 -6.71 -18.65
N MET A 250 9.29 -7.92 -18.96
CA MET A 250 9.00 -8.93 -17.95
C MET A 250 10.24 -9.66 -17.45
N GLU A 251 10.94 -10.36 -18.34
CA GLU A 251 12.02 -11.28 -17.94
C GLU A 251 13.24 -10.52 -17.40
N THR A 252 13.60 -9.39 -18.02
CA THR A 252 14.81 -8.67 -17.61
C THR A 252 14.65 -7.98 -16.25
N THR A 253 13.51 -7.32 -15.99
CA THR A 253 13.27 -6.61 -14.72
C THR A 253 13.08 -7.58 -13.56
N SER A 254 12.28 -8.63 -13.76
CA SER A 254 12.08 -9.65 -12.71
C SER A 254 13.39 -10.37 -12.39
N ASN A 255 14.21 -10.73 -13.39
CA ASN A 255 15.53 -11.32 -13.15
C ASN A 255 16.51 -10.34 -12.49
N ALA A 256 16.49 -9.06 -12.85
CA ALA A 256 17.29 -8.05 -12.17
C ALA A 256 16.93 -7.98 -10.67
N LEU A 257 15.64 -7.94 -10.30
CA LEU A 257 15.21 -7.96 -8.90
C LEU A 257 15.69 -9.21 -8.15
N ARG A 258 15.74 -10.38 -8.82
CA ARG A 258 16.35 -11.60 -8.24
C ARG A 258 17.81 -11.39 -7.91
N TRP A 259 18.59 -10.85 -8.85
CA TRP A 259 19.98 -10.52 -8.58
C TRP A 259 20.10 -9.57 -7.37
N HIS A 260 19.28 -8.53 -7.28
CA HIS A 260 19.31 -7.60 -6.14
C HIS A 260 19.09 -8.33 -4.80
N ILE A 261 18.07 -9.18 -4.70
CA ILE A 261 17.80 -9.94 -3.47
C ILE A 261 18.96 -10.89 -3.14
N ALA A 262 19.55 -11.55 -4.13
CA ALA A 262 20.71 -12.42 -3.92
C ALA A 262 21.93 -11.67 -3.37
N TYR A 263 22.23 -10.47 -3.90
CA TYR A 263 23.28 -9.61 -3.37
C TYR A 263 22.96 -9.16 -1.94
N MET A 264 21.70 -8.84 -1.62
CA MET A 264 21.31 -8.44 -0.26
C MET A 264 21.48 -9.57 0.76
N MET A 265 21.21 -10.81 0.36
CA MET A 265 21.48 -11.98 1.20
C MET A 265 22.98 -12.26 1.36
N LYS A 266 23.78 -12.01 0.31
CA LYS A 266 25.22 -12.25 0.34
C LYS A 266 25.98 -11.19 1.15
N TYR A 267 25.49 -9.95 1.16
CA TYR A 267 26.10 -8.80 1.80
C TYR A 267 25.11 -8.15 2.80
N PRO A 268 24.82 -8.82 3.94
CA PRO A 268 23.85 -8.33 4.93
C PRO A 268 24.21 -6.93 5.47
N GLU A 269 25.49 -6.59 5.58
CA GLU A 269 25.96 -5.27 6.00
C GLU A 269 25.56 -4.15 5.04
N ILE A 270 25.46 -4.46 3.73
CA ILE A 270 24.97 -3.52 2.71
C ILE A 270 23.45 -3.42 2.80
N GLN A 271 22.77 -4.55 3.03
CA GLN A 271 21.33 -4.58 3.26
C GLN A 271 20.95 -3.68 4.45
N ASP A 272 21.68 -3.77 5.58
CA ASP A 272 21.43 -2.95 6.77
C ASP A 272 21.59 -1.44 6.51
N LYS A 273 22.60 -1.05 5.73
CA LYS A 273 22.81 0.35 5.34
C LYS A 273 21.65 0.90 4.49
N ILE A 274 21.18 0.12 3.51
CA ILE A 274 20.03 0.49 2.68
C ILE A 274 18.76 0.58 3.52
N ARG A 275 18.53 -0.41 4.39
CA ARG A 275 17.38 -0.41 5.31
C ARG A 275 17.38 0.83 6.19
N LYS A 276 18.54 1.20 6.75
CA LYS A 276 18.69 2.42 7.54
C LYS A 276 18.35 3.66 6.71
N GLU A 277 18.91 3.80 5.51
CA GLU A 277 18.62 4.93 4.62
C GLU A 277 17.12 5.03 4.28
N ILE A 278 16.47 3.90 3.98
CA ILE A 278 15.02 3.82 3.73
C ILE A 278 14.24 4.28 4.97
N PHE A 279 14.58 3.81 6.16
CA PHE A 279 13.86 4.17 7.39
C PHE A 279 14.06 5.63 7.79
N ASP A 280 15.26 6.18 7.58
CA ASP A 280 15.56 7.58 7.90
C ASP A 280 14.81 8.54 6.97
N ILE A 281 14.57 8.17 5.71
CA ILE A 281 13.95 9.04 4.69
C ILE A 281 12.45 8.82 4.55
N VAL A 282 12.02 7.56 4.44
CA VAL A 282 10.63 7.18 4.14
C VAL A 282 9.88 6.76 5.40
N GLY A 283 10.58 6.17 6.37
CA GLY A 283 9.97 5.57 7.56
C GLY A 283 9.27 4.25 7.26
N THR A 284 8.24 3.92 8.04
CA THR A 284 7.48 2.64 7.93
C THR A 284 5.99 2.84 7.65
N SER A 285 5.50 4.08 7.67
CA SER A 285 4.08 4.45 7.53
C SER A 285 3.56 4.43 6.09
N ARG A 286 4.45 4.60 5.10
CA ARG A 286 4.13 4.57 3.68
C ARG A 286 5.18 3.79 2.88
N LEU A 287 4.82 3.36 1.68
CA LEU A 287 5.79 2.79 0.73
C LEU A 287 6.70 3.89 0.13
N PRO A 288 7.92 3.55 -0.29
CA PRO A 288 8.79 4.45 -1.05
C PRO A 288 8.15 4.89 -2.37
N SER A 289 8.42 6.14 -2.76
CA SER A 289 7.96 6.73 -4.02
C SER A 289 9.14 7.27 -4.84
N MET A 290 8.93 7.61 -6.11
CA MET A 290 9.96 8.16 -6.98
C MET A 290 10.46 9.53 -6.51
N SER A 291 9.64 10.27 -5.75
CA SER A 291 10.06 11.52 -5.10
C SER A 291 11.13 11.31 -4.03
N ASP A 292 11.22 10.12 -3.44
CA ASP A 292 12.22 9.81 -2.41
C ASP A 292 13.59 9.48 -3.02
N LYS A 293 13.60 9.02 -4.27
CA LYS A 293 14.80 8.54 -4.97
C LYS A 293 15.99 9.51 -4.90
N PRO A 294 15.85 10.82 -5.18
CA PRO A 294 16.99 11.75 -5.11
C PRO A 294 17.64 11.84 -3.71
N SER A 295 16.88 11.55 -2.66
CA SER A 295 17.36 11.57 -1.28
C SER A 295 18.04 10.27 -0.84
N MET A 296 18.02 9.22 -1.67
CA MET A 296 18.53 7.88 -1.35
C MET A 296 19.74 7.51 -2.24
N PRO A 297 20.89 8.22 -2.12
CA PRO A 297 22.06 7.99 -2.96
C PRO A 297 22.69 6.62 -2.75
N TYR A 298 22.72 6.08 -1.53
CA TYR A 298 23.37 4.79 -1.26
C TYR A 298 22.56 3.62 -1.84
N THR A 299 21.24 3.65 -1.69
CA THR A 299 20.33 2.67 -2.31
C THR A 299 20.49 2.66 -3.83
N GLN A 300 20.55 3.83 -4.45
CA GLN A 300 20.78 3.95 -5.89
C GLN A 300 22.16 3.42 -6.30
N ALA A 301 23.21 3.73 -5.54
CA ALA A 301 24.54 3.17 -5.76
C ALA A 301 24.56 1.64 -5.70
N VAL A 302 23.79 1.04 -4.78
CA VAL A 302 23.62 -0.42 -4.71
C VAL A 302 22.93 -0.97 -5.96
N ILE A 303 21.84 -0.34 -6.41
CA ILE A 303 21.14 -0.76 -7.63
C ILE A 303 22.10 -0.75 -8.83
N HIS A 304 22.90 0.31 -8.97
CA HIS A 304 23.91 0.40 -10.02
C HIS A 304 24.99 -0.69 -9.90
N GLU A 305 25.51 -0.93 -8.69
CA GLU A 305 26.54 -1.95 -8.47
C GLU A 305 26.01 -3.37 -8.73
N VAL A 306 24.75 -3.66 -8.38
CA VAL A 306 24.13 -4.95 -8.72
C VAL A 306 24.04 -5.12 -10.23
N GLN A 307 23.60 -4.09 -10.97
CA GLN A 307 23.54 -4.15 -12.44
C GLN A 307 24.92 -4.35 -13.06
N ARG A 308 25.94 -3.64 -12.57
CA ARG A 308 27.34 -3.77 -13.04
C ARG A 308 27.91 -5.15 -12.71
N HIS A 309 27.78 -5.61 -11.48
CA HIS A 309 28.47 -6.80 -10.98
C HIS A 309 27.78 -8.11 -11.42
N SER A 310 26.44 -8.12 -11.51
CA SER A 310 25.72 -9.25 -12.12
C SER A 310 25.92 -9.31 -13.63
N ASN A 311 26.02 -8.14 -14.28
CA ASN A 311 26.16 -7.98 -15.73
C ASN A 311 25.24 -8.94 -16.50
N MET A 312 23.96 -8.95 -16.10
CA MET A 312 23.01 -9.99 -16.52
C MET A 312 22.77 -10.04 -18.04
N VAL A 313 23.10 -8.97 -18.77
CA VAL A 313 23.09 -8.92 -20.24
C VAL A 313 24.53 -8.68 -20.70
N PRO A 314 25.37 -9.73 -20.82
CA PRO A 314 26.79 -9.58 -21.12
C PRO A 314 27.07 -9.24 -22.59
N PHE A 315 26.10 -9.52 -23.46
CA PHE A 315 26.13 -9.22 -24.89
C PHE A 315 25.00 -8.27 -25.23
N LEU A 316 25.34 -7.13 -25.81
CA LEU A 316 24.34 -6.27 -26.41
C LEU A 316 23.78 -6.92 -27.68
N GLY A 317 22.59 -6.48 -28.09
CA GLY A 317 22.01 -6.89 -29.37
C GLY A 317 23.02 -6.66 -30.51
N THR A 318 23.05 -7.55 -31.51
CA THR A 318 23.99 -7.42 -32.63
C THR A 318 23.63 -6.22 -33.50
N HIS A 319 24.59 -5.32 -33.72
CA HIS A 319 24.48 -4.21 -34.67
C HIS A 319 25.03 -4.60 -36.04
N GLN A 320 24.71 -3.84 -37.09
CA GLN A 320 25.26 -4.04 -38.43
C GLN A 320 25.69 -2.70 -39.03
N SER A 321 26.87 -2.66 -39.67
CA SER A 321 27.32 -1.49 -40.43
C SER A 321 26.41 -1.24 -41.64
N THR A 322 26.00 0.01 -41.85
CA THR A 322 25.10 0.38 -42.97
C THR A 322 25.86 0.76 -44.25
N HIS A 323 27.13 1.09 -44.13
CA HIS A 323 28.06 1.46 -45.19
C HIS A 323 29.47 1.07 -44.76
N ASP A 324 30.41 1.04 -45.71
CA ASP A 324 31.82 0.85 -45.41
C ASP A 324 32.29 1.97 -44.48
N THR A 325 32.94 1.61 -43.39
CA THR A 325 33.35 2.54 -42.34
C THR A 325 34.70 2.16 -41.78
N GLU A 326 35.22 2.96 -40.86
CA GLU A 326 36.47 2.70 -40.14
C GLU A 326 36.20 2.73 -38.64
N LEU A 327 36.71 1.72 -37.93
CA LEU A 327 36.62 1.61 -36.49
C LEU A 327 38.00 1.27 -35.93
N LEU A 328 38.52 2.12 -35.03
CA LEU A 328 39.82 1.94 -34.38
C LEU A 328 40.98 1.72 -35.38
N GLY A 329 40.98 2.45 -36.51
CA GLY A 329 42.00 2.32 -37.54
C GLY A 329 41.80 1.14 -38.50
N VAL A 330 40.71 0.38 -38.37
CA VAL A 330 40.42 -0.80 -39.19
C VAL A 330 39.19 -0.58 -40.05
N LYS A 331 39.29 -0.93 -41.35
CA LYS A 331 38.17 -0.86 -42.28
C LYS A 331 37.14 -1.94 -41.98
N ILE A 332 35.88 -1.54 -41.85
CA ILE A 332 34.72 -2.40 -41.63
C ILE A 332 33.80 -2.28 -42.85
N PRO A 333 33.68 -3.32 -43.68
CA PRO A 333 32.76 -3.32 -44.81
C PRO A 333 31.29 -3.18 -44.37
N ALA A 334 30.45 -2.67 -45.25
CA ALA A 334 29.00 -2.62 -45.08
C ALA A 334 28.42 -4.03 -44.86
N GLY A 335 27.41 -4.14 -44.00
CA GLY A 335 26.79 -5.43 -43.67
C GLY A 335 27.56 -6.25 -42.61
N THR A 336 28.64 -5.72 -42.04
CA THR A 336 29.40 -6.38 -40.97
C THR A 336 28.64 -6.30 -39.66
N ASN A 337 28.49 -7.44 -38.98
CA ASN A 337 27.90 -7.51 -37.65
C ASN A 337 28.91 -7.01 -36.60
N VAL A 338 28.43 -6.15 -35.69
CA VAL A 338 29.21 -5.58 -34.60
C VAL A 338 28.54 -6.00 -33.28
N LEU A 339 29.30 -6.70 -32.45
CA LEU A 339 28.86 -7.13 -31.12
C LEU A 339 29.58 -6.29 -30.06
N ALA A 340 28.81 -5.58 -29.24
CA ALA A 340 29.35 -4.83 -28.12
C ALA A 340 29.20 -5.65 -26.82
N GLN A 341 30.29 -5.78 -26.07
CA GLN A 341 30.37 -6.59 -24.87
C GLN A 341 30.39 -5.70 -23.62
N THR A 342 29.21 -5.49 -23.05
CA THR A 342 29.03 -4.87 -21.73
C THR A 342 29.80 -5.64 -20.66
N TRP A 343 29.80 -6.98 -20.79
CA TRP A 343 30.94 -7.88 -20.58
C TRP A 343 32.19 -7.28 -19.93
N SER A 344 33.15 -7.07 -20.81
CA SER A 344 34.47 -6.54 -20.56
C SER A 344 34.46 -5.07 -20.10
N VAL A 345 33.46 -4.27 -20.49
CA VAL A 345 33.39 -2.86 -20.05
C VAL A 345 33.14 -2.75 -18.54
N MET A 346 32.04 -3.34 -18.06
CA MET A 346 31.63 -3.22 -16.66
C MET A 346 32.48 -4.08 -15.71
N ARG A 347 33.22 -5.05 -16.25
CA ARG A 347 34.10 -5.94 -15.49
C ARG A 347 35.56 -5.51 -15.48
N ASN A 348 36.12 -5.01 -16.59
CA ASN A 348 37.58 -4.82 -16.72
C ASN A 348 38.02 -3.34 -16.78
N ASP A 349 37.11 -2.39 -16.94
CA ASP A 349 37.50 -0.97 -17.03
C ASP A 349 38.16 -0.50 -15.72
N THR A 350 39.32 0.13 -15.85
CA THR A 350 40.15 0.56 -14.71
C THR A 350 39.48 1.58 -13.79
N ILE A 351 38.40 2.22 -14.24
CA ILE A 351 37.62 3.13 -13.39
C ILE A 351 36.98 2.43 -12.20
N PHE A 352 36.64 1.15 -12.35
CA PHE A 352 36.04 0.36 -11.29
C PHE A 352 37.15 -0.19 -10.37
N THR A 353 37.54 0.53 -9.32
CA THR A 353 38.57 0.03 -8.38
C THR A 353 38.16 -1.29 -7.71
N ASN A 354 39.07 -2.27 -7.58
CA ASN A 354 38.73 -3.62 -7.08
C ASN A 354 37.52 -4.24 -7.82
N GLN A 355 37.60 -4.29 -9.16
CA GLN A 355 36.52 -4.64 -10.10
C GLN A 355 35.70 -5.88 -9.76
N LEU A 356 36.36 -6.91 -9.21
CA LEU A 356 35.77 -8.21 -8.85
C LEU A 356 35.07 -8.21 -7.49
N SER A 357 35.24 -7.15 -6.70
CA SER A 357 34.53 -6.97 -5.43
C SER A 357 33.25 -6.17 -5.65
N PHE A 358 32.19 -6.59 -4.95
CA PHE A 358 30.94 -5.86 -4.88
C PHE A 358 31.11 -4.69 -3.92
N ASN A 359 31.11 -3.46 -4.44
CA ASN A 359 31.33 -2.26 -3.65
C ASN A 359 30.45 -1.10 -4.16
N PRO A 360 29.31 -0.81 -3.52
CA PRO A 360 28.44 0.32 -3.86
C PRO A 360 29.11 1.69 -3.68
N ASP A 361 30.05 1.83 -2.73
CA ASP A 361 30.67 3.13 -2.40
C ASP A 361 31.43 3.73 -3.60
N ARG A 362 31.79 2.91 -4.62
CA ARG A 362 32.44 3.38 -5.85
C ARG A 362 31.62 4.37 -6.66
N TYR A 363 30.30 4.37 -6.49
CA TYR A 363 29.40 5.27 -7.19
C TYR A 363 29.28 6.63 -6.52
N LEU A 364 29.82 6.79 -5.31
CA LEU A 364 29.69 7.98 -4.49
C LEU A 364 31.06 8.65 -4.32
N LEU A 365 31.05 9.98 -4.32
CA LEU A 365 32.21 10.77 -3.93
C LEU A 365 32.43 10.67 -2.41
N SER A 366 33.52 11.27 -1.92
CA SER A 366 33.90 11.23 -0.50
C SER A 366 32.86 11.82 0.47
N ASP A 367 31.87 12.56 -0.03
CA ASP A 367 30.76 13.09 0.75
C ASP A 367 29.64 12.05 1.03
N GLY A 368 29.71 10.88 0.39
CA GLY A 368 28.73 9.80 0.52
C GLY A 368 27.34 10.12 -0.06
N LYS A 369 27.21 11.21 -0.82
CA LYS A 369 25.91 11.68 -1.35
C LYS A 369 25.95 12.00 -2.84
N THR A 370 27.05 12.56 -3.32
CA THR A 370 27.19 12.98 -4.71
C THR A 370 27.69 11.80 -5.54
N PHE A 371 27.05 11.57 -6.69
CA PHE A 371 27.50 10.51 -7.59
C PHE A 371 28.80 10.85 -8.31
N ASP A 372 29.69 9.86 -8.42
CA ASP A 372 30.79 9.90 -9.37
C ASP A 372 30.26 9.68 -10.79
N LYS A 373 30.19 10.77 -11.55
CA LYS A 373 29.68 10.78 -12.91
C LYS A 373 30.49 9.88 -13.84
N ALA A 374 31.81 9.80 -13.64
CA ALA A 374 32.67 9.02 -14.52
C ALA A 374 32.41 7.52 -14.35
N VAL A 375 32.18 7.06 -13.11
CA VAL A 375 31.80 5.66 -12.82
C VAL A 375 30.40 5.34 -13.37
N LEU A 376 29.44 6.26 -13.23
CA LEU A 376 28.08 6.09 -13.78
C LEU A 376 28.09 5.99 -15.30
N GLU A 377 28.84 6.85 -16.00
CA GLU A 377 28.92 6.84 -17.46
C GLU A 377 29.42 5.51 -18.04
N LYS A 378 30.28 4.80 -17.31
CA LYS A 378 30.78 3.47 -17.71
C LYS A 378 29.90 2.31 -17.24
N THR A 379 28.85 2.58 -16.47
CA THR A 379 27.87 1.59 -16.05
C THR A 379 26.73 1.54 -17.05
N ILE A 380 26.84 0.65 -18.02
CA ILE A 380 25.98 0.62 -19.23
C ILE A 380 25.08 -0.63 -19.35
N PRO A 381 24.29 -1.00 -18.33
CA PRO A 381 23.40 -2.16 -18.38
C PRO A 381 22.26 -2.01 -19.41
N PHE A 382 22.02 -0.78 -19.89
CA PHE A 382 20.95 -0.44 -20.84
C PHE A 382 21.48 -0.08 -22.24
N SER A 383 22.73 -0.42 -22.57
CA SER A 383 23.39 -0.03 -23.83
C SER A 383 23.53 1.50 -23.99
N LEU A 384 24.01 1.95 -25.15
CA LEU A 384 24.23 3.35 -25.49
C LEU A 384 23.73 3.67 -26.93
N GLY A 385 23.47 4.96 -27.19
CA GLY A 385 23.20 5.47 -28.53
C GLY A 385 21.80 5.18 -29.06
N LYS A 386 21.63 5.13 -30.40
CA LYS A 386 20.31 5.06 -31.07
C LYS A 386 19.50 3.78 -30.80
N ARG A 387 20.14 2.75 -30.24
CA ARG A 387 19.53 1.47 -29.87
C ARG A 387 19.71 1.18 -28.38
N SER A 388 19.86 2.23 -27.56
CA SER A 388 19.76 2.09 -26.11
C SER A 388 18.40 1.49 -25.73
N CYS A 389 18.33 0.88 -24.55
CA CYS A 389 17.12 0.23 -24.07
C CYS A 389 15.95 1.21 -24.06
N VAL A 390 14.90 0.87 -24.79
CA VAL A 390 13.71 1.73 -24.89
C VAL A 390 12.93 1.79 -23.56
N GLY A 391 13.05 0.75 -22.72
CA GLY A 391 12.42 0.65 -21.42
C GLY A 391 13.29 1.10 -20.24
N GLU A 392 14.43 1.77 -20.46
CA GLU A 392 15.34 2.17 -19.37
C GLU A 392 14.63 2.96 -18.25
N GLY A 393 13.79 3.94 -18.62
CA GLY A 393 13.06 4.76 -17.66
C GLY A 393 12.12 3.93 -16.78
N LEU A 394 11.35 3.03 -17.39
CA LEU A 394 10.43 2.14 -16.69
C LEU A 394 11.18 1.14 -15.81
N ALA A 395 12.18 0.46 -16.35
CA ALA A 395 12.97 -0.52 -15.61
C ALA A 395 13.65 0.10 -14.38
N ARG A 396 14.23 1.31 -14.49
CA ARG A 396 14.84 2.00 -13.34
C ARG A 396 13.83 2.42 -12.27
N MET A 397 12.58 2.65 -12.64
CA MET A 397 11.50 2.98 -11.72
C MET A 397 10.98 1.73 -11.01
N GLU A 398 10.69 0.66 -11.76
CA GLU A 398 10.32 -0.65 -11.20
C GLU A 398 11.40 -1.18 -10.26
N LEU A 399 12.67 -1.17 -10.68
CA LEU A 399 13.78 -1.61 -9.86
C LEU A 399 13.87 -0.83 -8.56
N PHE A 400 13.73 0.49 -8.60
CA PHE A 400 13.80 1.30 -7.40
C PHE A 400 12.62 1.05 -6.46
N LEU A 401 11.38 1.16 -6.96
CA LEU A 401 10.17 1.06 -6.15
C LEU A 401 9.99 -0.35 -5.56
N ILE A 402 10.12 -1.39 -6.39
CA ILE A 402 9.90 -2.77 -5.95
C ILE A 402 11.01 -3.19 -4.98
N PHE A 403 12.28 -2.88 -5.28
CA PHE A 403 13.41 -3.23 -4.41
C PHE A 403 13.31 -2.53 -3.06
N THR A 404 13.07 -1.22 -3.03
CA THR A 404 12.98 -0.46 -1.78
C THR A 404 11.77 -0.86 -0.95
N ALA A 405 10.61 -1.13 -1.58
CA ALA A 405 9.44 -1.62 -0.86
C ALA A 405 9.69 -3.00 -0.21
N LEU A 406 10.36 -3.90 -0.93
CA LEU A 406 10.75 -5.21 -0.39
C LEU A 406 11.71 -5.08 0.80
N ILE A 407 12.76 -4.28 0.66
CA ILE A 407 13.76 -4.07 1.71
C ILE A 407 13.16 -3.29 2.90
N GLN A 408 12.22 -2.38 2.69
CA GLN A 408 11.54 -1.68 3.79
C GLN A 408 10.79 -2.68 4.70
N LYS A 409 10.10 -3.66 4.10
CA LYS A 409 9.21 -4.58 4.83
C LYS A 409 9.90 -5.85 5.31
N TYR A 410 10.84 -6.39 4.54
CA TYR A 410 11.44 -7.70 4.77
C TYR A 410 12.96 -7.63 4.87
N GLU A 411 13.50 -8.39 5.80
CA GLU A 411 14.92 -8.70 5.89
C GLU A 411 15.16 -10.07 5.23
N PHE A 412 16.09 -10.09 4.28
CA PHE A 412 16.45 -11.28 3.51
C PHE A 412 17.61 -12.01 4.17
N VAL A 413 17.34 -13.16 4.79
CA VAL A 413 18.35 -13.96 5.51
C VAL A 413 18.56 -15.32 4.83
N ALA A 414 19.79 -15.55 4.36
CA ALA A 414 20.16 -16.82 3.73
C ALA A 414 20.11 -17.99 4.71
N ASN A 415 19.63 -19.15 4.26
CA ASN A 415 19.63 -20.40 5.05
C ASN A 415 21.00 -21.12 5.05
N GLY A 416 22.02 -20.54 4.40
CA GLY A 416 23.35 -21.10 4.19
C GLY A 416 24.20 -20.21 3.27
N PRO A 417 25.34 -20.70 2.75
CA PRO A 417 26.14 -19.95 1.79
C PRO A 417 25.32 -19.57 0.54
N VAL A 418 25.40 -18.31 0.13
CA VAL A 418 24.69 -17.80 -1.05
C VAL A 418 25.46 -18.18 -2.31
N ASP A 419 24.90 -19.11 -3.09
CA ASP A 419 25.42 -19.48 -4.41
C ASP A 419 25.07 -18.37 -5.43
N MET A 420 26.10 -17.69 -5.92
CA MET A 420 25.98 -16.64 -6.95
C MET A 420 26.17 -17.19 -8.37
N SER A 421 26.16 -18.51 -8.56
CA SER A 421 26.23 -19.11 -9.88
C SER A 421 24.94 -18.89 -10.68
N TYR A 422 25.09 -18.82 -11.99
CA TYR A 422 24.02 -18.49 -12.93
C TYR A 422 23.87 -19.55 -14.02
N ASN A 423 22.69 -19.57 -14.63
CA ASN A 423 22.44 -20.30 -15.86
C ASN A 423 22.73 -19.39 -17.05
N PHE A 424 23.56 -19.87 -17.97
CA PHE A 424 23.84 -19.18 -19.22
C PHE A 424 22.61 -19.24 -20.17
N GLY A 425 22.37 -18.15 -20.88
CA GLY A 425 21.28 -17.99 -21.85
C GLY A 425 21.40 -16.64 -22.55
N ALA A 426 20.30 -16.17 -23.16
CA ALA A 426 20.23 -14.81 -23.69
C ALA A 426 20.44 -13.73 -22.60
N VAL A 427 20.05 -14.05 -21.38
CA VAL A 427 20.37 -13.30 -20.15
C VAL A 427 20.93 -14.27 -19.11
N LEU A 428 21.78 -13.77 -18.21
CA LEU A 428 22.32 -14.55 -17.10
C LEU A 428 21.29 -14.58 -15.96
N THR A 429 20.75 -15.76 -15.69
CA THR A 429 19.71 -15.96 -14.67
C THR A 429 20.31 -16.66 -13.46
N ILE A 430 20.23 -16.02 -12.29
CA ILE A 430 20.71 -16.61 -11.04
C ILE A 430 19.94 -17.90 -10.71
N LYS A 431 20.61 -18.88 -10.09
CA LYS A 431 19.93 -20.11 -9.66
C LYS A 431 18.91 -19.82 -8.55
N PRO A 432 17.79 -20.57 -8.49
CA PRO A 432 16.78 -20.40 -7.44
C PRO A 432 17.36 -20.65 -6.04
N TYR A 433 16.93 -19.86 -5.06
CA TYR A 433 17.32 -19.97 -3.65
C TYR A 433 16.10 -19.98 -2.72
N THR A 434 16.24 -20.59 -1.54
CA THR A 434 15.23 -20.55 -0.47
C THR A 434 15.82 -19.84 0.75
N PHE A 435 15.05 -18.93 1.35
CA PHE A 435 15.51 -18.10 2.46
C PHE A 435 14.41 -17.91 3.51
N LYS A 436 14.79 -17.37 4.67
CA LYS A 436 13.85 -16.98 5.74
C LYS A 436 13.62 -15.47 5.68
N MET A 437 12.35 -15.08 5.84
CA MET A 437 11.97 -13.69 6.03
C MET A 437 11.64 -13.46 7.50
N SER A 438 12.43 -12.63 8.19
CA SER A 438 12.08 -12.12 9.51
C SER A 438 11.18 -10.89 9.34
N VAL A 439 9.98 -10.95 9.91
CA VAL A 439 9.16 -9.75 10.16
C VAL A 439 9.60 -9.20 11.51
N LEU A 440 9.92 -7.90 11.59
CA LEU A 440 10.50 -7.23 12.76
C LEU A 440 9.62 -7.31 14.02
N ILE A 441 9.76 -8.38 14.79
CA ILE A 441 9.21 -8.50 16.15
C ILE A 441 9.88 -7.47 17.09
N VAL A 442 11.13 -7.07 16.79
CA VAL A 442 11.91 -6.14 17.61
C VAL A 442 11.36 -4.71 17.57
N SER A 443 10.92 -4.20 16.42
CA SER A 443 10.32 -2.86 16.32
C SER A 443 8.99 -2.77 17.10
N PHE A 444 8.22 -3.85 17.11
CA PHE A 444 6.98 -3.96 17.89
C PHE A 444 7.27 -3.95 19.39
N LEU A 445 8.31 -4.66 19.84
CA LEU A 445 8.74 -4.67 21.24
C LEU A 445 9.28 -3.31 21.70
N VAL A 446 10.04 -2.60 20.86
CA VAL A 446 10.53 -1.24 21.16
C VAL A 446 9.37 -0.25 21.26
N PHE A 447 8.40 -0.32 20.35
CA PHE A 447 7.20 0.53 20.39
C PHE A 447 6.36 0.28 21.65
N ILE A 448 6.14 -0.99 22.01
CA ILE A 448 5.45 -1.36 23.25
C ILE A 448 6.20 -0.82 24.46
N THR A 449 7.53 -0.96 24.49
CA THR A 449 8.36 -0.47 25.61
C THR A 449 8.28 1.05 25.71
N ALA A 450 8.39 1.77 24.59
CA ALA A 450 8.28 3.22 24.55
C ALA A 450 6.88 3.71 25.00
N TYR A 451 5.81 3.02 24.57
CA TYR A 451 4.45 3.32 25.03
C TYR A 451 4.29 3.11 26.54
N ILE A 452 4.78 2.00 27.09
CA ILE A 452 4.70 1.71 28.53
C ILE A 452 5.47 2.78 29.33
N VAL A 453 6.67 3.16 28.89
CA VAL A 453 7.45 4.23 29.52
C VAL A 453 6.71 5.57 29.45
N HIS A 454 6.16 5.93 28.30
CA HIS A 454 5.39 7.17 28.14
C HIS A 454 4.13 7.18 29.01
N PHE A 455 3.41 6.06 29.08
CA PHE A 455 2.22 5.90 29.92
C PHE A 455 2.56 6.12 31.40
N TYR A 456 3.56 5.43 31.94
CA TYR A 456 3.94 5.60 33.34
C TYR A 456 4.59 6.95 33.64
N TRP A 457 5.29 7.56 32.67
CA TRP A 457 5.73 8.94 32.79
C TRP A 457 4.55 9.90 32.92
N LYS A 458 3.48 9.70 32.13
CA LYS A 458 2.25 10.49 32.26
C LYS A 458 1.59 10.25 33.62
N VAL A 459 1.47 9.00 34.08
CA VAL A 459 0.92 8.66 35.41
C VAL A 459 1.65 9.38 36.54
N SER A 460 2.98 9.51 36.44
CA SER A 460 3.79 10.18 37.46
C SER A 460 3.51 11.68 37.64
N LYS A 461 2.88 12.34 36.66
CA LYS A 461 2.56 13.78 36.71
C LYS A 461 1.26 14.11 37.45
N TYR A 462 0.41 13.10 37.67
CA TYR A 462 -0.90 13.29 38.30
C TYR A 462 -0.82 12.98 39.81
N PRO A 463 -1.78 13.47 40.62
CA PRO A 463 -1.91 13.08 42.02
C PRO A 463 -1.91 11.56 42.18
N LYS A 464 -1.23 11.06 43.23
CA LYS A 464 -1.09 9.62 43.49
C LYS A 464 -2.47 8.97 43.66
N GLY A 465 -2.62 7.75 43.16
CA GLY A 465 -3.86 6.98 43.21
C GLY A 465 -3.57 5.49 43.01
N PRO A 466 -4.61 4.65 42.90
CA PRO A 466 -4.45 3.22 42.70
C PRO A 466 -3.68 2.91 41.42
N PHE A 467 -2.80 1.91 41.46
CA PHE A 467 -1.89 1.59 40.36
C PHE A 467 -2.64 1.21 39.07
N PRO A 468 -2.47 1.97 37.96
CA PRO A 468 -3.18 1.71 36.72
C PRO A 468 -2.40 0.72 35.83
N LEU A 469 -3.14 -0.20 35.18
CA LEU A 469 -2.58 -1.06 34.14
C LEU A 469 -2.50 -0.32 32.80
N PRO A 470 -1.48 -0.57 31.96
CA PRO A 470 -1.44 -0.03 30.61
C PRO A 470 -2.69 -0.45 29.83
N PHE A 471 -3.17 0.43 28.95
CA PHE A 471 -4.41 0.29 28.16
C PHE A 471 -5.71 0.29 28.95
N VAL A 472 -5.87 -0.42 30.08
CA VAL A 472 -7.17 -0.59 30.76
C VAL A 472 -7.32 0.29 32.00
N GLY A 473 -6.23 0.87 32.51
CA GLY A 473 -6.24 1.69 33.71
C GLY A 473 -6.62 0.89 34.96
N ASN A 474 -7.50 1.46 35.79
CA ASN A 474 -8.07 0.87 36.98
C ASN A 474 -9.44 0.20 36.74
N LEU A 475 -9.94 0.12 35.50
CA LEU A 475 -11.31 -0.33 35.22
C LEU A 475 -11.65 -1.73 35.80
N LEU A 476 -10.66 -2.63 35.86
CA LEU A 476 -10.82 -3.96 36.47
C LEU A 476 -10.90 -3.93 38.00
N GLN A 477 -10.39 -2.86 38.63
CA GLN A 477 -10.41 -2.64 40.07
C GLN A 477 -11.72 -1.95 40.51
N PHE A 478 -12.53 -1.43 39.59
CA PHE A 478 -13.82 -0.80 39.91
C PHE A 478 -14.87 -1.84 40.32
N PRO A 479 -15.50 -1.72 41.49
CA PRO A 479 -16.63 -2.56 41.86
C PRO A 479 -17.86 -2.23 41.00
N ALA A 480 -18.71 -3.24 40.76
CA ALA A 480 -19.94 -3.07 39.98
C ALA A 480 -21.06 -2.36 40.76
N GLU A 481 -20.99 -2.41 42.10
CA GLU A 481 -21.95 -1.80 43.01
C GLU A 481 -21.21 -0.93 44.03
N ASN A 482 -21.91 0.07 44.57
CA ASN A 482 -21.42 0.94 45.65
C ASN A 482 -20.08 1.65 45.34
N ILE A 483 -19.93 2.18 44.12
CA ILE A 483 -18.75 2.92 43.66
C ILE A 483 -18.39 4.07 44.62
N GLN A 484 -19.40 4.73 45.19
CA GLN A 484 -19.22 5.80 46.16
C GLN A 484 -18.45 5.37 47.42
N LEU A 485 -18.65 4.14 47.90
CA LEU A 485 -17.93 3.61 49.07
C LEU A 485 -16.47 3.29 48.70
N TYR A 486 -16.25 2.77 47.50
CA TYR A 486 -14.90 2.51 47.00
C TYR A 486 -14.08 3.80 46.84
N ILE A 487 -14.70 4.87 46.33
CA ILE A 487 -14.07 6.20 46.25
C ILE A 487 -13.76 6.74 47.64
N ASP A 488 -14.67 6.56 48.62
CA ASP A 488 -14.44 6.96 50.01
C ASP A 488 -13.24 6.22 50.63
N ASP A 489 -13.11 4.90 50.42
CA ASP A 489 -11.97 4.12 50.91
C ASP A 489 -10.65 4.52 50.23
N LEU A 490 -10.67 4.86 48.94
CA LEU A 490 -9.50 5.41 48.25
C LEU A 490 -9.10 6.77 48.83
N SER A 491 -10.05 7.62 49.21
CA SER A 491 -9.77 8.92 49.82
C SER A 491 -9.04 8.78 51.17
N LYS A 492 -9.39 7.76 51.96
CA LYS A 492 -8.69 7.44 53.23
C LYS A 492 -7.24 7.00 53.00
N THR A 493 -6.96 6.41 51.83
CA THR A 493 -5.65 5.84 51.49
C THR A 493 -4.73 6.86 50.82
N TYR A 494 -5.25 7.61 49.84
CA TYR A 494 -4.46 8.51 48.98
C TYR A 494 -4.63 9.99 49.35
N GLY A 495 -5.55 10.31 50.26
CA GLY A 495 -5.85 11.67 50.69
C GLY A 495 -7.00 12.32 49.90
N PRO A 496 -7.23 13.62 50.13
CA PRO A 496 -8.38 14.37 49.59
C PRO A 496 -8.42 14.53 48.07
N CYS A 497 -7.26 14.38 47.40
CA CYS A 497 -7.13 14.53 45.95
C CYS A 497 -6.27 13.38 45.39
N PHE A 498 -6.88 12.56 44.53
CA PHE A 498 -6.21 11.41 43.91
C PHE A 498 -6.71 11.17 42.48
N THR A 499 -5.96 10.39 41.70
CA THR A 499 -6.28 10.13 40.29
C THR A 499 -6.75 8.70 40.09
N ILE A 500 -7.85 8.52 39.37
CA ILE A 500 -8.29 7.22 38.87
C ILE A 500 -8.15 7.18 37.35
N TRP A 501 -7.58 6.11 36.81
CA TRP A 501 -7.41 5.94 35.38
C TRP A 501 -8.51 5.05 34.79
N THR A 502 -9.39 5.63 33.97
CA THR A 502 -10.34 4.88 33.14
C THR A 502 -10.05 5.23 31.68
N PRO A 503 -9.11 4.48 31.10
CA PRO A 503 -8.03 4.87 30.15
C PRO A 503 -7.57 6.35 30.03
N LEU A 504 -8.42 7.31 30.37
CA LEU A 504 -8.13 8.71 30.59
C LEU A 504 -7.98 8.97 32.11
N PRO A 505 -7.18 9.98 32.51
CA PRO A 505 -7.03 10.34 33.91
C PRO A 505 -8.24 11.15 34.40
N SER A 506 -8.84 10.71 35.50
CA SER A 506 -9.90 11.42 36.23
C SER A 506 -9.40 11.79 37.61
N VAL A 507 -9.31 13.09 37.90
CA VAL A 507 -8.92 13.59 39.23
C VAL A 507 -10.16 13.66 40.10
N VAL A 508 -10.11 12.99 41.25
CA VAL A 508 -11.20 12.92 42.21
C VAL A 508 -10.84 13.79 43.42
N VAL A 509 -11.80 14.58 43.86
CA VAL A 509 -11.69 15.50 44.99
C VAL A 509 -12.80 15.18 45.98
N THR A 510 -12.46 14.96 47.25
CA THR A 510 -13.40 14.37 48.22
C THR A 510 -13.70 15.24 49.45
N ASP A 511 -12.95 16.32 49.69
CA ASP A 511 -13.17 17.22 50.81
C ASP A 511 -13.75 18.58 50.38
N TYR A 512 -14.38 19.27 51.32
CA TYR A 512 -15.07 20.54 51.06
C TYR A 512 -14.14 21.64 50.54
N GLU A 513 -12.93 21.77 51.11
CA GLU A 513 -12.02 22.88 50.78
C GLU A 513 -11.55 22.78 49.32
N HIS A 514 -11.13 21.61 48.87
CA HIS A 514 -10.71 21.42 47.48
C HIS A 514 -11.90 21.44 46.50
N VAL A 515 -13.08 20.93 46.88
CA VAL A 515 -14.30 21.07 46.04
C VAL A 515 -14.64 22.56 45.85
N LYS A 516 -14.53 23.37 46.90
CA LYS A 516 -14.73 24.83 46.84
C LYS A 516 -13.64 25.51 46.02
N GLU A 517 -12.39 25.08 46.13
CA GLU A 517 -11.30 25.59 45.30
C GLU A 517 -11.60 25.37 43.81
N VAL A 518 -11.95 24.14 43.42
CA VAL A 518 -12.23 23.76 42.03
C VAL A 518 -13.45 24.49 41.48
N PHE A 519 -14.60 24.42 42.15
CA PHE A 519 -15.86 24.88 41.56
C PHE A 519 -16.24 26.33 41.89
N VAL A 520 -15.65 26.94 42.91
CA VAL A 520 -15.93 28.33 43.30
C VAL A 520 -14.74 29.25 43.03
N THR A 521 -13.56 28.90 43.53
CA THR A 521 -12.38 29.77 43.41
C THR A 521 -11.82 29.78 41.99
N GLN A 522 -11.78 28.60 41.35
CA GLN A 522 -11.34 28.42 39.97
C GLN A 522 -12.54 28.15 39.03
N SER A 523 -13.70 28.74 39.33
CA SER A 523 -14.97 28.42 38.66
C SER A 523 -14.91 28.54 37.14
N GLU A 524 -14.15 29.50 36.59
CA GLU A 524 -14.00 29.67 35.14
C GLU A 524 -13.21 28.53 34.47
N THR A 525 -12.24 27.95 35.19
CA THR A 525 -11.34 26.91 34.68
C THR A 525 -12.04 25.56 34.52
N PHE A 526 -12.95 25.23 35.43
CA PHE A 526 -13.65 23.93 35.47
C PHE A 526 -15.11 24.01 35.02
N THR A 527 -15.41 24.88 34.05
CA THR A 527 -16.78 25.08 33.55
C THR A 527 -17.25 24.00 32.56
N TYR A 528 -16.33 23.38 31.81
CA TYR A 528 -16.66 22.55 30.65
C TYR A 528 -16.98 21.09 31.01
N ARG A 529 -17.69 20.39 30.12
CA ARG A 529 -18.03 18.96 30.26
C ARG A 529 -17.13 18.04 29.45
N SER A 530 -17.18 16.73 29.74
CA SER A 530 -16.31 15.71 29.13
C SER A 530 -16.61 15.49 27.64
N HIS A 531 -17.86 15.69 27.21
CA HIS A 531 -18.39 15.34 25.87
C HIS A 531 -18.09 13.90 25.42
N LEU A 532 -17.87 12.99 26.37
CA LEU A 532 -17.68 11.56 26.08
C LEU A 532 -18.98 10.78 26.30
N PRO A 533 -19.26 9.74 25.51
CA PRO A 533 -20.36 8.81 25.81
C PRO A 533 -20.17 8.16 27.19
N PRO A 534 -21.24 7.85 27.93
CA PRO A 534 -22.64 8.00 27.54
C PRO A 534 -23.22 9.41 27.76
N GLU A 535 -22.52 10.28 28.47
CA GLU A 535 -23.00 11.63 28.82
C GLU A 535 -23.30 12.48 27.57
N ALA A 536 -22.42 12.44 26.57
CA ALA A 536 -22.60 13.15 25.31
C ALA A 536 -23.86 12.74 24.52
N LEU A 537 -24.42 11.56 24.79
CA LEU A 537 -25.60 11.07 24.09
C LEU A 537 -26.90 11.67 24.64
N LEU A 538 -26.90 12.27 25.84
CA LEU A 538 -28.12 12.76 26.49
C LEU A 538 -28.79 13.91 25.73
N GLN A 539 -28.02 14.74 25.03
CA GLN A 539 -28.57 15.82 24.19
C GLN A 539 -28.71 15.34 22.74
N PRO A 540 -29.78 15.76 22.04
CA PRO A 540 -29.99 15.41 20.63
C PRO A 540 -28.94 16.04 19.70
N HIS A 541 -28.30 17.13 20.15
CA HIS A 541 -27.33 17.89 19.37
C HIS A 541 -26.10 18.22 20.22
N VAL A 542 -24.96 18.43 19.56
CA VAL A 542 -23.71 18.80 20.22
C VAL A 542 -23.83 20.19 20.83
N ASN A 543 -23.33 20.35 22.05
CA ASN A 543 -23.24 21.64 22.75
C ASN A 543 -24.60 22.35 22.93
N THR A 544 -25.66 21.62 23.29
CA THR A 544 -27.00 22.19 23.53
C THR A 544 -27.52 21.92 24.96
N GLY A 545 -28.59 22.63 25.32
CA GLY A 545 -29.24 22.52 26.62
C GLY A 545 -28.49 23.23 27.76
N VAL A 546 -29.02 23.10 28.98
CA VAL A 546 -28.48 23.78 30.17
C VAL A 546 -27.45 22.93 30.92
N LEU A 547 -27.43 21.61 30.67
CA LEU A 547 -26.59 20.65 31.40
C LEU A 547 -25.25 20.35 30.72
N LEU A 548 -25.25 20.23 29.38
CA LEU A 548 -24.11 19.76 28.58
C LEU A 548 -23.57 20.80 27.58
N ALA A 549 -24.24 21.95 27.40
CA ALA A 549 -23.62 23.05 26.66
C ALA A 549 -22.46 23.64 27.46
N ASP A 550 -21.49 24.21 26.75
CA ASP A 550 -20.31 24.89 27.26
C ASP A 550 -20.18 26.32 26.72
N GLY A 551 -19.28 27.10 27.32
CA GLY A 551 -18.89 28.42 26.87
C GLY A 551 -20.04 29.43 26.82
N ASP A 552 -20.06 30.27 25.78
CA ASP A 552 -21.07 31.33 25.65
C ASP A 552 -22.47 30.78 25.39
N ASN A 553 -22.58 29.63 24.69
CA ASN A 553 -23.89 29.01 24.47
C ASN A 553 -24.52 28.59 25.81
N TRP A 554 -23.74 27.94 26.68
CA TRP A 554 -24.19 27.61 28.04
C TRP A 554 -24.63 28.84 28.83
N ARG A 555 -23.85 29.94 28.79
CA ARG A 555 -24.19 31.19 29.50
C ARG A 555 -25.53 31.74 29.04
N ILE A 556 -25.77 31.76 27.72
CA ILE A 556 -27.02 32.25 27.12
C ILE A 556 -28.18 31.33 27.52
N GLN A 557 -28.06 30.02 27.27
CA GLN A 557 -29.11 29.05 27.59
C GLN A 557 -29.47 29.10 29.07
N ARG A 558 -28.48 29.04 29.96
CA ARG A 558 -28.69 29.09 31.42
C ARG A 558 -29.35 30.40 31.85
N ARG A 559 -28.87 31.56 31.39
CA ARG A 559 -29.44 32.86 31.77
C ARG A 559 -30.88 32.99 31.29
N THR A 560 -31.15 32.60 30.05
CA THR A 560 -32.49 32.63 29.45
C THR A 560 -33.43 31.71 30.21
N SER A 561 -33.10 30.42 30.36
CA SER A 561 -33.95 29.45 31.06
C SER A 561 -34.23 29.86 32.52
N LEU A 562 -33.23 30.33 33.26
CA LEU A 562 -33.43 30.78 34.64
C LEU A 562 -34.32 32.02 34.74
N LYS A 563 -34.19 32.95 33.77
CA LYS A 563 -35.07 34.11 33.70
C LYS A 563 -36.52 33.67 33.46
N ILE A 564 -36.74 32.77 32.50
CA ILE A 564 -38.07 32.23 32.18
C ILE A 564 -38.69 31.55 33.39
N LEU A 565 -37.96 30.63 34.04
CA LEU A 565 -38.46 29.92 35.22
C LEU A 565 -38.85 30.88 36.35
N ARG A 566 -38.04 31.91 36.60
CA ARG A 566 -38.36 32.93 37.63
C ARG A 566 -39.58 33.77 37.27
N ASP A 567 -39.74 34.12 35.99
CA ASP A 567 -40.88 34.89 35.50
C ASP A 567 -42.16 34.04 35.54
N PHE A 568 -42.06 32.72 35.33
CA PHE A 568 -43.13 31.72 35.40
C PHE A 568 -43.52 31.32 36.84
N GLY A 569 -42.88 31.90 37.86
CA GLY A 569 -43.27 31.71 39.25
C GLY A 569 -42.46 30.68 40.03
N LEU A 570 -41.28 30.25 39.54
CA LEU A 570 -40.32 29.49 40.34
C LEU A 570 -39.95 30.31 41.60
N GLY A 571 -40.49 29.90 42.76
CA GLY A 571 -40.36 30.61 44.04
C GLY A 571 -41.47 31.61 44.37
N ARG A 572 -42.65 31.52 43.71
CA ARG A 572 -43.87 32.32 43.98
C ARG A 572 -45.07 31.41 44.27
N ASN A 573 -46.17 32.00 44.75
CA ASN A 573 -47.40 31.30 45.17
C ASN A 573 -48.02 30.40 44.08
N LEU A 574 -47.88 30.72 42.79
CA LEU A 574 -48.45 29.92 41.70
C LEU A 574 -47.92 28.48 41.69
N MET A 575 -46.60 28.32 41.85
CA MET A 575 -45.99 26.99 41.86
C MET A 575 -46.29 26.23 43.16
N GLU A 576 -46.48 26.97 44.27
CA GLU A 576 -46.96 26.39 45.52
C GLU A 576 -48.37 25.80 45.34
N GLU A 577 -49.29 26.50 44.67
CA GLU A 577 -50.63 26.00 44.38
C GLU A 577 -50.60 24.73 43.50
N GLN A 578 -49.76 24.69 42.46
CA GLN A 578 -49.58 23.51 41.60
C GLN A 578 -49.02 22.30 42.37
N VAL A 579 -48.00 22.53 43.20
CA VAL A 579 -47.43 21.52 44.08
C VAL A 579 -48.49 21.00 45.05
N MET A 580 -49.23 21.90 45.70
CA MET A 580 -50.27 21.51 46.65
C MET A 580 -51.38 20.72 45.97
N ARG A 581 -51.80 21.07 44.75
CA ARG A 581 -52.78 20.30 43.98
C ARG A 581 -52.30 18.87 43.74
N SER A 582 -51.08 18.72 43.23
CA SER A 582 -50.47 17.40 42.97
C SER A 582 -50.29 16.58 44.25
N VAL A 583 -50.00 17.21 45.39
CA VAL A 583 -49.91 16.54 46.70
C VAL A 583 -51.27 16.04 47.17
N HIS A 584 -52.33 16.85 47.07
CA HIS A 584 -53.69 16.42 47.44
C HIS A 584 -54.15 15.21 46.62
N GLU A 585 -53.84 15.19 45.32
CA GLU A 585 -54.16 14.04 44.47
C GLU A 585 -53.36 12.79 44.83
N MET A 586 -52.07 12.92 45.13
CA MET A 586 -51.26 11.81 45.63
C MET A 586 -51.82 11.26 46.95
N LEU A 587 -52.23 12.12 47.88
CA LEU A 587 -52.83 11.70 49.14
C LEU A 587 -54.16 10.96 48.91
N SER A 588 -55.02 11.46 48.02
CA SER A 588 -56.27 10.81 47.62
C SER A 588 -56.02 9.41 47.02
N GLN A 589 -55.00 9.27 46.18
CA GLN A 589 -54.59 7.97 45.63
C GLN A 589 -54.15 7.01 46.74
N LEU A 590 -53.31 7.46 47.69
CA LEU A 590 -52.85 6.64 48.82
C LEU A 590 -53.99 6.20 49.73
N GLU A 591 -55.01 7.05 49.94
CA GLU A 591 -56.19 6.71 50.72
C GLU A 591 -57.03 5.59 50.08
N SER A 592 -57.03 5.53 48.74
CA SER A 592 -57.80 4.56 47.94
C SER A 592 -57.17 3.14 47.88
N ILE A 593 -55.92 2.97 48.31
CA ILE A 593 -55.22 1.67 48.26
C ILE A 593 -55.76 0.73 49.36
N ALA A 594 -56.20 -0.47 48.94
CA ALA A 594 -56.83 -1.45 49.83
C ALA A 594 -55.84 -2.15 50.80
N ASP A 595 -54.62 -2.48 50.35
CA ASP A 595 -53.57 -3.06 51.20
C ASP A 595 -52.61 -1.98 51.71
N LYS A 596 -52.94 -1.40 52.86
CA LYS A 596 -52.12 -0.38 53.52
C LYS A 596 -50.85 -0.93 54.19
N LYS A 597 -50.63 -2.26 54.20
CA LYS A 597 -49.44 -2.88 54.83
C LYS A 597 -48.26 -3.00 53.86
N ASN A 598 -48.51 -3.09 52.55
CA ASN A 598 -47.48 -3.18 51.51
C ASN A 598 -47.73 -2.16 50.39
N VAL A 599 -47.49 -0.88 50.68
CA VAL A 599 -47.68 0.22 49.72
C VAL A 599 -46.37 0.53 49.00
N ASP A 600 -46.38 0.44 47.67
CA ASP A 600 -45.29 0.96 46.84
C ASP A 600 -45.44 2.48 46.66
N MET A 601 -44.60 3.23 47.37
CA MET A 601 -44.60 4.70 47.32
C MET A 601 -43.95 5.25 46.05
N PHE A 602 -43.28 4.42 45.24
CA PHE A 602 -42.57 4.89 44.06
C PHE A 602 -43.50 5.62 43.09
N TRP A 603 -44.60 4.99 42.67
CA TRP A 603 -45.48 5.55 41.64
C TRP A 603 -46.29 6.78 42.08
N PRO A 604 -46.92 6.81 43.27
CA PRO A 604 -47.62 8.02 43.74
C PRO A 604 -46.70 9.23 43.82
N ILE A 605 -45.46 9.04 44.29
CA ILE A 605 -44.47 10.12 44.37
C ILE A 605 -43.99 10.54 42.98
N GLN A 606 -43.67 9.58 42.09
CA GLN A 606 -43.23 9.88 40.73
C GLN A 606 -44.30 10.64 39.95
N LEU A 607 -45.57 10.25 40.07
CA LEU A 607 -46.68 10.94 39.40
C LEU A 607 -46.89 12.34 39.96
N CYS A 608 -46.82 12.52 41.29
CA CYS A 608 -46.92 13.82 41.94
C CYS A 608 -45.84 14.79 41.44
N VAL A 609 -44.57 14.38 41.50
CA VAL A 609 -43.43 15.21 41.06
C VAL A 609 -43.46 15.42 39.54
N GLY A 610 -43.78 14.37 38.79
CA GLY A 610 -43.90 14.42 37.33
C GLY A 610 -44.96 15.40 36.87
N ASN A 611 -46.12 15.43 37.52
CA ASN A 611 -47.20 16.37 37.18
C ASN A 611 -46.84 17.82 37.45
N VAL A 612 -46.14 18.12 38.55
CA VAL A 612 -45.62 19.48 38.79
C VAL A 612 -44.69 19.91 37.65
N ILE A 613 -43.84 19.01 37.17
CA ILE A 613 -42.92 19.28 36.06
C ILE A 613 -43.69 19.41 34.74
N ASN A 614 -44.64 18.52 34.45
CA ASN A 614 -45.40 18.52 33.21
C ASN A 614 -46.32 19.75 33.10
N GLU A 615 -46.96 20.14 34.20
CA GLU A 615 -47.77 21.36 34.25
C GLU A 615 -46.88 22.59 34.03
N SER A 616 -45.66 22.61 34.59
CA SER A 616 -44.72 23.71 34.41
C SER A 616 -44.13 23.78 32.99
N LEU A 617 -43.79 22.63 32.40
CA LEU A 617 -43.09 22.57 31.11
C LEU A 617 -44.05 22.57 29.92
N PHE A 618 -45.09 21.75 29.99
CA PHE A 618 -46.02 21.46 28.89
C PHE A 618 -47.44 21.95 29.15
N GLY A 619 -47.78 22.38 30.37
CA GLY A 619 -49.11 22.90 30.70
C GLY A 619 -50.20 21.84 30.91
N TYR A 620 -49.86 20.55 30.93
CA TYR A 620 -50.84 19.47 31.13
C TYR A 620 -50.53 18.63 32.38
N HIS A 621 -51.56 17.92 32.85
CA HIS A 621 -51.54 17.15 34.09
C HIS A 621 -52.11 15.74 33.89
N TYR A 622 -51.39 14.70 34.32
CA TYR A 622 -51.87 13.31 34.21
C TYR A 622 -52.74 12.93 35.41
N LYS A 623 -53.92 12.35 35.13
CA LYS A 623 -54.72 11.67 36.15
C LYS A 623 -54.15 10.27 36.42
N HIS A 624 -54.36 9.74 37.63
CA HIS A 624 -53.91 8.41 38.01
C HIS A 624 -54.34 7.31 37.02
N GLU A 625 -55.60 7.37 36.59
CA GLU A 625 -56.24 6.41 35.69
C GLU A 625 -55.67 6.42 34.26
N ASP A 626 -54.98 7.48 33.85
CA ASP A 626 -54.41 7.68 32.51
C ASP A 626 -52.89 7.96 32.57
N SER A 627 -52.22 7.37 33.56
CA SER A 627 -50.79 7.60 33.80
C SER A 627 -49.87 6.63 33.05
N GLU A 628 -50.41 5.68 32.26
CA GLU A 628 -49.61 4.65 31.57
C GLU A 628 -48.51 5.24 30.67
N LYS A 629 -48.83 6.32 29.95
CA LYS A 629 -47.87 7.02 29.09
C LYS A 629 -46.69 7.58 29.89
N PHE A 630 -46.97 8.18 31.05
CA PHE A 630 -45.94 8.69 31.96
C PHE A 630 -45.13 7.56 32.60
N GLN A 631 -45.78 6.49 33.05
CA GLN A 631 -45.11 5.33 33.63
C GLN A 631 -44.13 4.67 32.65
N ASN A 632 -44.54 4.53 31.38
CA ASN A 632 -43.67 4.03 30.31
C ASN A 632 -42.42 4.91 30.12
N PHE A 633 -42.60 6.23 30.10
CA PHE A 633 -41.49 7.17 30.00
C PHE A 633 -40.53 7.07 31.20
N VAL A 634 -41.05 7.02 32.42
CA VAL A 634 -40.24 6.83 33.64
C VAL A 634 -39.48 5.49 33.60
N GLY A 635 -40.11 4.42 33.12
CA GLY A 635 -39.47 3.10 32.97
C GLY A 635 -38.31 3.10 31.97
N ILE A 636 -38.44 3.83 30.86
CA ILE A 636 -37.38 4.03 29.86
C ILE A 636 -36.18 4.76 30.49
N VAL A 637 -36.43 5.82 31.26
CA VAL A 637 -35.40 6.59 31.96
C VAL A 637 -34.71 5.76 33.05
N ASP A 638 -35.45 5.01 33.86
CA ASP A 638 -34.87 4.11 34.87
C ASP A 638 -33.98 3.03 34.22
N THR A 639 -34.44 2.45 33.12
CA THR A 639 -33.65 1.49 32.32
C THR A 639 -32.35 2.13 31.82
N HIS A 640 -32.38 3.39 31.39
CA HIS A 640 -31.19 4.11 30.97
C HIS A 640 -30.19 4.28 32.13
N LEU A 641 -30.66 4.81 33.27
CA LEU A 641 -29.83 5.07 34.45
C LEU A 641 -29.15 3.82 34.98
N ARG A 642 -29.86 2.68 34.99
CA ARG A 642 -29.28 1.39 35.39
C ARG A 642 -28.19 0.91 34.44
N ASN A 643 -28.39 1.08 33.12
CA ASN A 643 -27.46 0.57 32.12
C ASN A 643 -26.20 1.44 31.96
N VAL A 644 -26.28 2.75 32.20
CA VAL A 644 -25.11 3.64 32.21
C VAL A 644 -24.08 3.24 33.26
N ARG A 645 -24.50 2.60 34.36
CA ARG A 645 -23.62 2.10 35.43
C ARG A 645 -22.80 0.86 35.02
N ASN A 646 -23.11 0.22 33.90
CA ASN A 646 -22.42 -1.01 33.48
C ASN A 646 -20.99 -0.72 32.98
N ARG A 647 -20.15 -1.76 32.99
CA ARG A 647 -18.75 -1.67 32.51
C ARG A 647 -18.63 -1.47 30.99
N ALA A 648 -19.60 -1.95 30.20
CA ALA A 648 -19.53 -1.88 28.74
C ALA A 648 -19.59 -0.44 28.19
N PRO A 649 -20.49 0.45 28.66
CA PRO A 649 -20.45 1.86 28.30
C PRO A 649 -19.13 2.55 28.65
N LEU A 650 -18.56 2.28 29.83
CA LEU A 650 -17.26 2.82 30.24
C LEU A 650 -16.11 2.36 29.33
N LEU A 651 -16.15 1.11 28.86
CA LEU A 651 -15.19 0.59 27.88
C LEU A 651 -15.30 1.31 26.53
N VAL A 652 -16.51 1.54 26.03
CA VAL A 652 -16.72 2.25 24.75
C VAL A 652 -16.34 3.73 24.87
N ALA A 653 -16.61 4.36 26.02
CA ALA A 653 -16.16 5.72 26.32
C ALA A 653 -14.63 5.83 26.24
N ALA A 654 -13.94 4.84 26.80
CA ALA A 654 -12.49 4.80 26.84
C ALA A 654 -11.86 4.42 25.49
N PHE A 655 -12.54 3.59 24.70
CA PHE A 655 -12.12 3.14 23.38
C PHE A 655 -13.25 3.31 22.35
N PRO A 656 -13.38 4.49 21.73
CA PRO A 656 -14.51 4.79 20.84
C PRO A 656 -14.68 3.82 19.67
N TRP A 657 -13.61 3.15 19.22
CA TRP A 657 -13.67 2.15 18.15
C TRP A 657 -14.43 0.87 18.55
N MET A 658 -14.52 0.55 19.85
CA MET A 658 -15.22 -0.64 20.34
C MET A 658 -16.72 -0.59 20.09
N LYS A 659 -17.29 0.58 19.75
CA LYS A 659 -18.67 0.70 19.28
C LYS A 659 -18.97 -0.13 18.03
N HIS A 660 -17.95 -0.45 17.21
CA HIS A 660 -18.11 -1.26 16.01
C HIS A 660 -18.05 -2.78 16.28
N LEU A 661 -17.75 -3.20 17.50
CA LEU A 661 -17.72 -4.63 17.86
C LEU A 661 -19.15 -5.14 18.13
N PRO A 662 -19.52 -6.34 17.64
CA PRO A 662 -20.91 -6.80 17.67
C PRO A 662 -21.53 -6.87 19.07
N ILE A 663 -20.80 -7.39 20.06
CA ILE A 663 -21.33 -7.61 21.42
C ILE A 663 -21.08 -6.37 22.31
N ILE A 664 -19.86 -5.85 22.28
CA ILE A 664 -19.43 -4.73 23.14
C ILE A 664 -20.07 -3.42 22.67
N GLY A 665 -20.14 -3.19 21.36
CA GLY A 665 -20.79 -2.01 20.79
C GLY A 665 -22.29 -2.01 21.01
N GLU A 666 -22.93 -3.19 20.95
CA GLU A 666 -24.36 -3.32 21.24
C GLU A 666 -24.68 -2.97 22.69
N LEU A 667 -23.99 -3.60 23.64
CA LEU A 667 -24.20 -3.37 25.08
C LEU A 667 -23.71 -2.00 25.56
N GLY A 668 -22.66 -1.46 24.95
CA GLY A 668 -21.97 -0.25 25.42
C GLY A 668 -22.41 1.04 24.73
N TYR A 669 -23.02 0.99 23.54
CA TYR A 669 -23.35 2.19 22.77
C TYR A 669 -24.72 2.11 22.07
N HIS A 670 -24.96 1.09 21.24
CA HIS A 670 -26.16 1.07 20.39
C HIS A 670 -27.45 0.86 21.20
N PHE A 671 -27.44 0.02 22.23
CA PHE A 671 -28.58 -0.12 23.13
C PHE A 671 -28.90 1.20 23.85
N LEU A 672 -27.88 1.87 24.40
CA LEU A 672 -28.06 3.16 25.08
C LEU A 672 -28.59 4.23 24.14
N LYS A 673 -28.04 4.31 22.92
CA LYS A 673 -28.49 5.25 21.91
C LYS A 673 -29.98 5.02 21.57
N ARG A 674 -30.40 3.78 21.29
CA ARG A 674 -31.81 3.46 20.98
C ARG A 674 -32.76 3.83 22.12
N ASN A 675 -32.33 3.61 23.36
CA ASN A 675 -33.12 3.99 24.53
C ASN A 675 -33.26 5.52 24.66
N ILE A 676 -32.17 6.26 24.41
CA ILE A 676 -32.19 7.74 24.38
C ILE A 676 -33.03 8.27 23.22
N ASP A 677 -32.91 7.70 22.02
CA ASP A 677 -33.71 8.10 20.85
C ASP A 677 -35.22 7.99 21.16
N THR A 678 -35.61 7.02 21.99
CA THR A 678 -36.99 6.86 22.47
C THR A 678 -37.42 8.00 23.41
N TYR A 679 -36.55 8.39 24.35
CA TYR A 679 -36.76 9.57 25.21
C TYR A 679 -36.85 10.87 24.38
N HIS A 680 -35.95 11.08 23.41
CA HIS A 680 -35.97 12.27 22.55
C HIS A 680 -37.23 12.34 21.71
N LYS A 681 -37.68 11.21 21.16
CA LYS A 681 -38.93 11.13 20.41
C LYS A 681 -40.14 11.54 21.25
N PHE A 682 -40.23 11.06 22.49
CA PHE A 682 -41.30 11.42 23.42
C PHE A 682 -41.35 12.94 23.64
N ILE A 683 -40.20 13.54 24.00
CA ILE A 683 -40.12 15.00 24.23
C ILE A 683 -40.45 15.78 22.96
N GLN A 684 -39.99 15.32 21.80
CA GLN A 684 -40.25 15.97 20.52
C GLN A 684 -41.75 15.97 20.15
N GLU A 685 -42.46 14.87 20.44
CA GLU A 685 -43.92 14.77 20.22
C GLU A 685 -44.69 15.75 21.12
N GLU A 686 -44.33 15.85 22.40
CA GLU A 686 -44.95 16.81 23.33
C GLU A 686 -44.69 18.26 22.90
N VAL A 687 -43.44 18.60 22.58
CA VAL A 687 -43.07 19.95 22.10
C VAL A 687 -43.82 20.30 20.81
N THR A 688 -43.91 19.36 19.86
CA THR A 688 -44.61 19.60 18.58
C THR A 688 -46.11 19.82 18.78
N THR A 689 -46.70 19.14 19.76
CA THR A 689 -48.13 19.30 20.10
C THR A 689 -48.39 20.68 20.68
N GLN A 690 -47.58 21.10 21.66
CA GLN A 690 -47.70 22.41 22.28
C GLN A 690 -47.43 23.57 21.29
N ILE A 691 -46.49 23.40 20.36
CA ILE A 691 -46.26 24.41 19.29
C ILE A 691 -47.46 24.54 18.36
N LYS A 692 -48.21 23.47 18.08
CA LYS A 692 -49.41 23.53 17.23
C LYS A 692 -50.58 24.24 17.91
N GLU A 693 -50.65 24.14 19.23
CA GLU A 693 -51.68 24.76 20.06
C GLU A 693 -51.30 26.20 20.48
N TYR A 694 -50.10 26.66 20.07
CA TYR A 694 -49.60 28.00 20.35
C TYR A 694 -50.40 29.09 19.64
N ASP A 695 -50.92 30.04 20.42
CA ASP A 695 -51.55 31.27 19.94
C ASP A 695 -50.72 32.49 20.41
N GLU A 696 -50.30 33.34 19.46
CA GLU A 696 -49.48 34.53 19.74
C GLU A 696 -50.22 35.60 20.55
N GLU A 697 -51.56 35.58 20.60
CA GLU A 697 -52.38 36.57 21.28
C GLU A 697 -52.66 36.25 22.77
N VAL A 698 -52.30 35.05 23.25
CA VAL A 698 -52.59 34.57 24.62
C VAL A 698 -51.34 34.68 25.52
N GLU A 699 -51.52 35.07 26.79
CA GLU A 699 -50.40 35.05 27.75
C GLU A 699 -49.86 33.62 27.92
N PRO A 700 -48.53 33.44 27.98
CA PRO A 700 -47.95 32.11 27.95
C PRO A 700 -48.26 31.31 29.21
N GLU A 701 -48.98 30.19 29.03
CA GLU A 701 -49.44 29.31 30.11
C GLU A 701 -48.41 28.26 30.55
N ASN A 702 -47.32 28.06 29.81
CA ASN A 702 -46.26 27.10 30.13
C ASN A 702 -44.87 27.55 29.65
N PHE A 703 -43.81 26.84 30.04
CA PHE A 703 -42.43 27.17 29.69
C PHE A 703 -42.15 27.20 28.17
N LEU A 704 -42.79 26.33 27.38
CA LEU A 704 -42.55 26.20 25.94
C LEU A 704 -43.15 27.36 25.11
N VAL A 705 -44.23 27.96 25.61
CA VAL A 705 -45.05 29.00 24.94
C VAL A 705 -44.59 30.43 25.34
N TRP A 706 -43.59 30.56 26.21
CA TRP A 706 -43.18 31.83 26.84
C TRP A 706 -42.62 32.89 25.87
N LYS A 707 -43.48 33.86 25.49
CA LYS A 707 -43.21 35.13 24.73
C LYS A 707 -42.54 34.96 23.35
N PRO A 708 -42.70 35.91 22.40
CA PRO A 708 -42.37 35.69 21.00
C PRO A 708 -40.85 35.65 20.80
N LEU A 709 -40.29 34.45 20.84
CA LEU A 709 -39.08 34.14 20.09
C LEU A 709 -39.57 33.80 18.68
N GLN A 710 -39.17 34.56 17.67
CA GLN A 710 -39.35 34.15 16.28
C GLN A 710 -38.69 32.77 16.13
N ILE A 711 -39.49 31.70 16.20
CA ILE A 711 -39.03 30.33 16.01
C ILE A 711 -38.79 30.20 14.49
N PRO A 712 -37.54 30.10 14.01
CA PRO A 712 -37.32 29.73 12.63
C PRO A 712 -37.90 28.32 12.46
N SER A 713 -38.67 28.12 11.39
CA SER A 713 -39.32 26.86 11.02
C SER A 713 -38.59 25.63 11.57
N VAL A 714 -39.27 24.82 12.38
CA VAL A 714 -38.75 23.58 12.98
C VAL A 714 -38.11 22.74 11.87
N GLY A 715 -36.79 22.81 11.76
CA GLY A 715 -36.02 21.89 10.94
C GLY A 715 -36.21 20.51 11.55
N THR A 716 -36.58 19.53 10.73
CA THR A 716 -36.68 18.13 11.13
C THR A 716 -35.43 17.74 11.93
N TRP A 717 -35.63 17.20 13.14
CA TRP A 717 -34.60 16.61 14.00
C TRP A 717 -33.98 15.38 13.32
N HIS A 718 -33.21 15.60 12.26
CA HIS A 718 -32.52 14.56 11.50
C HIS A 718 -31.08 14.99 11.24
N THR A 719 -30.17 14.42 12.03
CA THR A 719 -28.83 14.01 11.61
C THR A 719 -28.41 12.78 12.38
#